data_AF-A0A3B8L6A6-F1
#
_entry.id   AF-A0A3B8L6A6-F1
#
_cell.length_a   1.000
_cell.length_b   1.000
_cell.length_c   1.000
_cell.angle_alpha   90.00
_cell.angle_beta   90.00
_cell.angle_gamma   90.00
#
_symmetry.space_group_name_H-M   'P 1'
#
loop_
_entity.id
_entity.type
_entity.pdbx_description
1 polymer ?
#
loop_
_entity_poly.entity_id
_entity_poly.type
_entity_poly.pdbx_seq_one_letter_code
_entity_poly.pdbx_strand_id
1 'polypeptide(L)'
;MTASNAVLPGTLIEEILGYVNLSGGTHDPSFARNINQLCDHLGGLGCWKDVGETLVASLEILSPTSPALADDRQATAVLDLVFDGLIPRYRLHHQDLLHHLDDDEWEHPLLLVKMFEAVLECGPDFDNVETVVDTALNTLNDFLGYRPVAVLENDQFCEPYPHERYRPAPLYIAGVGAATGPYHDLVARTIEILDDTPGELLTVAHFDPAHLDELAVDLRAHDHLHPVNKRTTYMFGEWDPHRIDNKGFFRRFILRQIILDALIDWTSMMVADGADATEVLEDTAIVLAGTVLMASAISGAGPDTHDSTVSLTTLLPVVARLRDAFYEYHIERAEGPRAELLAELASQTQQPFGHVRQRLNLFLARYGARQIQHRHLAMLFARMGFPDAARHQAESIPAASIRFECEIQCALTVSEMSSERGDLLDALDHLSEARDLLDRGINCGALPDPWNYLGFQAQFPLFHTREDVIPDARLEDLLTLMDRLFSAYGTALSEAAARGRNDLVSRLNNDFQALALNWDGYGASIVIDLNAESGVRRWWSASQAARVLATWQSAGAARGDLAFWAKQVEDFSRFQAGPAYAQIVDALLDRGDLPATMGLLMQWLNQAIPGDLAGNPKSVGGLLGRWLQLATDPVHVRRSQDHTRMVERFFAVLEANAESYWTVPRLDDELLELAIPAQPTLLEELMDSIGQTDDDSDEPPREDAELDNQFESNDGSDYTNGFDGGEGELADEDGLDDDETLFSAAYDDVTFRDSADDGFESELIDEGSLPGATEFEGLYRELVPRLRFLESISRLWQQVVAGAHLLPGLDPERALGWTAQAHAMQEELLGLLDAIWQHQIPTPSGYSDSGIEFDVQLQTKHELLQVVMGVHVQARRAELMLRGLSPSVVANDDRREHRLWRLLAGAVIHGDTATVRRALPVLLRRLSKQPLLYVPLDAGGDPHKMLAARTRHADLQFLVEHLPRLGLLRETSQVLQTAYRMERTSRPEGAAVTEFDRLFRQALRHSLEAVCHAAHAWPRQPDTSPRRDLPGTPPRKRRARRHAVRRSRRPDQRTSRSGLDRDRGLLEIVGQLVDRFQIPWLRHSSRTRLAAAEAIEPAEIWSDVQDFVAAYGSELFAAPKLTLGHVRTILHQGTDWLLEHLETEVDEDPLAESQLVDDL
;
A
#
# COMPACT_ATOMS: atom_id res chain seq x y z
N MET A 1 -35.52 -8.82 -26.05
CA MET A 1 -36.12 -10.18 -26.14
C MET A 1 -37.06 -10.24 -27.35
N THR A 2 -36.50 -10.53 -28.53
CA THR A 2 -37.19 -10.47 -29.82
C THR A 2 -36.54 -11.50 -30.74
N ALA A 3 -37.12 -12.70 -30.86
CA ALA A 3 -36.54 -13.77 -31.67
C ALA A 3 -36.64 -13.42 -33.16
N SER A 4 -35.49 -13.13 -33.78
CA SER A 4 -35.38 -12.78 -35.20
C SER A 4 -35.68 -14.02 -36.07
N ASN A 5 -36.92 -14.15 -36.54
CA ASN A 5 -37.31 -15.18 -37.52
C ASN A 5 -36.82 -14.82 -38.96
N ALA A 6 -35.62 -14.24 -39.06
CA ALA A 6 -34.94 -14.06 -40.33
C ALA A 6 -34.45 -15.42 -40.84
N VAL A 7 -34.91 -15.84 -42.01
CA VAL A 7 -34.37 -17.04 -42.67
C VAL A 7 -32.98 -16.69 -43.19
N LEU A 8 -31.94 -17.30 -42.63
CA LEU A 8 -30.55 -17.13 -43.10
C LEU A 8 -30.47 -17.32 -44.63
N PRO A 9 -29.90 -16.37 -45.38
CA PRO A 9 -29.62 -16.56 -46.79
C PRO A 9 -28.60 -17.69 -46.96
N GLY A 10 -28.92 -18.72 -47.76
CA GLY A 10 -27.98 -19.82 -48.01
C GLY A 10 -26.65 -19.38 -48.63
N THR A 11 -26.63 -18.21 -49.29
CA THR A 11 -25.42 -17.58 -49.83
C THR A 11 -24.50 -16.99 -48.75
N LEU A 12 -25.03 -16.57 -47.60
CA LEU A 12 -24.25 -15.90 -46.54
C LEU A 12 -23.18 -16.84 -45.98
N ILE A 13 -23.51 -18.11 -45.77
CA ILE A 13 -22.57 -19.11 -45.28
C ILE A 13 -21.59 -19.56 -46.37
N GLU A 14 -22.02 -19.62 -47.63
CA GLU A 14 -21.14 -19.86 -48.78
C GLU A 14 -20.11 -18.73 -48.97
N GLU A 15 -20.51 -17.48 -48.76
CA GLU A 15 -19.62 -16.30 -48.76
C GLU A 15 -18.62 -16.32 -47.59
N ILE A 16 -19.06 -16.68 -46.37
CA ILE A 16 -18.16 -16.84 -45.21
C ILE A 16 -17.11 -17.90 -45.49
N LEU A 17 -17.53 -19.13 -45.84
CA LEU A 17 -16.62 -20.23 -46.11
C LEU A 17 -15.72 -19.95 -47.32
N GLY A 18 -16.25 -19.25 -48.34
CA GLY A 18 -15.49 -18.81 -49.50
C GLY A 18 -14.36 -17.84 -49.15
N TYR A 19 -14.58 -16.90 -48.21
CA TYR A 19 -13.51 -16.05 -47.68
C TYR A 19 -12.48 -16.89 -46.90
N VAL A 20 -12.91 -17.73 -45.96
CA VAL A 20 -12.00 -18.55 -45.14
C VAL A 20 -11.15 -19.48 -46.02
N ASN A 21 -11.69 -20.01 -47.13
CA ASN A 21 -10.97 -20.92 -48.02
C ASN A 21 -10.02 -20.24 -49.03
N LEU A 22 -10.17 -18.94 -49.30
CA LEU A 22 -9.48 -18.25 -50.41
C LEU A 22 -8.75 -16.96 -50.01
N SER A 23 -8.98 -16.43 -48.81
CA SER A 23 -8.29 -15.24 -48.30
C SER A 23 -6.91 -15.57 -47.75
N GLY A 24 -6.03 -14.55 -47.73
CA GLY A 24 -4.76 -14.55 -47.01
C GLY A 24 -4.80 -13.66 -45.75
N GLY A 25 -5.99 -13.49 -45.17
CA GLY A 25 -6.21 -12.75 -43.91
C GLY A 25 -6.55 -11.26 -44.06
N THR A 26 -6.37 -10.70 -45.27
CA THR A 26 -6.68 -9.28 -45.55
C THR A 26 -8.15 -8.96 -45.30
N HIS A 27 -8.42 -8.04 -44.36
CA HIS A 27 -9.76 -7.64 -43.91
C HIS A 27 -10.75 -7.37 -45.05
N ASP A 28 -11.91 -8.03 -45.00
CA ASP A 28 -13.07 -7.77 -45.86
C ASP A 28 -14.30 -7.42 -45.01
N PRO A 29 -14.85 -6.19 -45.13
CA PRO A 29 -16.09 -5.79 -44.46
C PRO A 29 -17.31 -6.66 -44.82
N SER A 30 -17.27 -7.41 -45.94
CA SER A 30 -18.32 -8.33 -46.35
C SER A 30 -18.32 -9.60 -45.50
N PHE A 31 -17.16 -10.27 -45.39
CA PHE A 31 -16.94 -11.38 -44.45
C PHE A 31 -17.31 -10.99 -43.02
N ALA A 32 -16.78 -9.86 -42.52
CA ALA A 32 -17.03 -9.39 -41.16
C ALA A 32 -18.53 -9.14 -40.88
N ARG A 33 -19.25 -8.54 -41.83
CA ARG A 33 -20.70 -8.31 -41.72
C ARG A 33 -21.50 -9.61 -41.75
N ASN A 34 -21.10 -10.58 -42.59
CA ASN A 34 -21.76 -11.88 -42.67
C ASN A 34 -21.58 -12.69 -41.36
N ILE A 35 -20.39 -12.66 -40.75
CA ILE A 35 -20.16 -13.24 -39.40
C ILE A 35 -21.05 -12.55 -38.36
N ASN A 36 -21.08 -11.21 -38.33
CA ASN A 36 -21.89 -10.44 -37.36
C ASN A 36 -23.40 -10.76 -37.45
N GLN A 37 -23.91 -11.00 -38.67
CA GLN A 37 -25.29 -11.43 -38.94
C GLN A 37 -25.55 -12.91 -38.59
N LEU A 38 -24.55 -13.79 -38.77
CA LEU A 38 -24.64 -15.19 -38.34
C LEU A 38 -24.73 -15.28 -36.80
N CYS A 39 -23.94 -14.48 -36.09
CA CYS A 39 -24.02 -14.38 -34.63
C CYS A 39 -25.38 -13.85 -34.15
N ASP A 40 -25.96 -12.82 -34.79
CA ASP A 40 -27.32 -12.34 -34.48
C ASP A 40 -28.38 -13.45 -34.59
N HIS A 41 -28.32 -14.25 -35.66
CA HIS A 41 -29.24 -15.35 -35.84
C HIS A 41 -29.11 -16.45 -34.77
N LEU A 42 -27.89 -16.66 -34.24
CA LEU A 42 -27.58 -17.71 -33.28
C LEU A 42 -27.70 -17.27 -31.80
N GLY A 43 -27.71 -15.97 -31.51
CA GLY A 43 -28.01 -15.45 -30.15
C GLY A 43 -27.31 -14.16 -29.74
N GLY A 44 -26.31 -13.70 -30.51
CA GLY A 44 -25.50 -12.51 -30.20
C GLY A 44 -24.17 -12.87 -29.53
N LEU A 45 -24.08 -12.72 -28.21
CA LEU A 45 -22.96 -13.21 -27.40
C LEU A 45 -23.16 -14.70 -27.05
N GLY A 46 -22.09 -15.40 -26.65
CA GLY A 46 -22.11 -16.81 -26.27
C GLY A 46 -22.40 -17.79 -27.41
N CYS A 47 -22.13 -17.39 -28.67
CA CYS A 47 -22.51 -18.18 -29.85
C CYS A 47 -21.33 -18.72 -30.68
N TRP A 48 -20.06 -18.54 -30.28
CA TRP A 48 -18.90 -18.96 -31.10
C TRP A 48 -18.94 -20.46 -31.39
N LYS A 49 -19.33 -21.27 -30.41
CA LYS A 49 -19.48 -22.73 -30.58
C LYS A 49 -20.54 -23.08 -31.61
N ASP A 50 -21.72 -22.44 -31.55
CA ASP A 50 -22.82 -22.71 -32.49
C ASP A 50 -22.50 -22.18 -33.89
N VAL A 51 -21.72 -21.09 -34.00
CA VAL A 51 -21.12 -20.63 -35.27
C VAL A 51 -20.19 -21.70 -35.83
N GLY A 52 -19.26 -22.23 -35.03
CA GLY A 52 -18.32 -23.27 -35.44
C GLY A 52 -19.02 -24.55 -35.93
N GLU A 53 -19.95 -25.10 -35.14
CA GLU A 53 -20.76 -26.27 -35.54
C GLU A 53 -21.55 -26.00 -36.83
N THR A 54 -22.10 -24.79 -37.00
CA THR A 54 -22.85 -24.39 -38.21
C THR A 54 -21.95 -24.29 -39.43
N LEU A 55 -20.74 -23.71 -39.31
CA LEU A 55 -19.81 -23.54 -40.42
C LEU A 55 -19.23 -24.88 -40.88
N VAL A 56 -18.81 -25.75 -39.95
CA VAL A 56 -18.30 -27.10 -40.27
C VAL A 56 -19.39 -27.94 -40.95
N ALA A 57 -20.60 -27.99 -40.38
CA ALA A 57 -21.71 -28.74 -40.99
C ALA A 57 -22.13 -28.19 -42.37
N SER A 58 -21.97 -26.89 -42.60
CA SER A 58 -22.25 -26.27 -43.90
C SER A 58 -21.15 -26.53 -44.93
N LEU A 59 -19.88 -26.63 -44.51
CA LEU A 59 -18.76 -26.96 -45.38
C LEU A 59 -18.92 -28.37 -45.98
N GLU A 60 -19.29 -29.37 -45.18
CA GLU A 60 -19.60 -30.73 -45.67
C GLU A 60 -20.71 -30.74 -46.75
N ILE A 61 -21.69 -29.85 -46.63
CA ILE A 61 -22.83 -29.74 -47.55
C ILE A 61 -22.45 -28.98 -48.83
N LEU A 62 -21.66 -27.92 -48.71
CA LEU A 62 -21.36 -27.00 -49.81
C LEU A 62 -20.14 -27.43 -50.66
N SER A 63 -19.09 -27.99 -50.05
CA SER A 63 -17.89 -28.54 -50.73
C SER A 63 -18.20 -29.32 -52.04
N PRO A 64 -19.12 -30.31 -52.08
CA PRO A 64 -19.43 -31.05 -53.30
C PRO A 64 -20.23 -30.26 -54.37
N THR A 65 -20.57 -28.99 -54.13
CA THR A 65 -21.45 -28.19 -55.01
C THR A 65 -20.94 -26.77 -55.33
N SER A 66 -20.17 -26.14 -54.44
CA SER A 66 -19.64 -24.79 -54.63
C SER A 66 -18.26 -24.81 -55.32
N PRO A 67 -18.06 -24.07 -56.43
CA PRO A 67 -16.75 -23.96 -57.07
C PRO A 67 -15.65 -23.34 -56.19
N ALA A 68 -16.02 -22.55 -55.18
CA ALA A 68 -15.08 -21.90 -54.26
C ALA A 68 -14.55 -22.83 -53.15
N LEU A 69 -15.25 -23.95 -52.92
CA LEU A 69 -14.97 -24.92 -51.85
C LEU A 69 -14.58 -26.31 -52.42
N ALA A 70 -14.18 -26.37 -53.70
CA ALA A 70 -13.83 -27.61 -54.39
C ALA A 70 -12.45 -28.19 -54.00
N ASP A 71 -11.64 -27.42 -53.28
CA ASP A 71 -10.52 -27.89 -52.45
C ASP A 71 -10.68 -27.15 -51.10
N ASP A 72 -11.22 -27.84 -50.11
CA ASP A 72 -11.75 -27.31 -48.83
C ASP A 72 -10.74 -27.39 -47.68
N ARG A 73 -9.48 -27.72 -47.98
CA ARG A 73 -8.41 -27.93 -47.00
C ARG A 73 -8.12 -26.70 -46.16
N GLN A 74 -8.08 -25.52 -46.78
CA GLN A 74 -7.84 -24.27 -46.06
C GLN A 74 -9.02 -23.96 -45.13
N ALA A 75 -10.25 -24.05 -45.63
CA ALA A 75 -11.44 -23.86 -44.79
C ALA A 75 -11.48 -24.83 -43.60
N THR A 76 -11.19 -26.11 -43.83
CA THR A 76 -11.15 -27.13 -42.77
C THR A 76 -10.07 -26.80 -41.73
N ALA A 77 -8.82 -26.60 -42.17
CA ALA A 77 -7.70 -26.33 -41.27
C ALA A 77 -7.88 -25.04 -40.48
N VAL A 78 -8.42 -23.97 -41.09
CA VAL A 78 -8.62 -22.69 -40.40
C VAL A 78 -9.80 -22.75 -39.42
N LEU A 79 -10.86 -23.51 -39.70
CA LEU A 79 -11.93 -23.76 -38.72
C LEU A 79 -11.39 -24.51 -37.49
N ASP A 80 -10.66 -25.61 -37.70
CA ASP A 80 -10.01 -26.38 -36.62
C ASP A 80 -9.04 -25.49 -35.82
N LEU A 81 -8.18 -24.72 -36.51
CA LEU A 81 -7.20 -23.81 -35.90
C LEU A 81 -7.82 -22.68 -35.08
N VAL A 82 -8.96 -22.11 -35.50
CA VAL A 82 -9.64 -21.04 -34.75
C VAL A 82 -10.35 -21.62 -33.52
N PHE A 83 -11.19 -22.65 -33.71
CA PHE A 83 -12.09 -23.12 -32.64
C PHE A 83 -11.43 -24.08 -31.64
N ASP A 84 -10.63 -25.05 -32.10
CA ASP A 84 -9.96 -26.03 -31.22
C ASP A 84 -8.51 -25.61 -30.85
N GLY A 85 -7.91 -24.68 -31.59
CA GLY A 85 -6.55 -24.16 -31.36
C GLY A 85 -6.50 -22.81 -30.64
N LEU A 86 -6.81 -21.73 -31.37
CA LEU A 86 -6.56 -20.35 -30.97
C LEU A 86 -7.49 -19.85 -29.86
N ILE A 87 -8.79 -20.15 -29.92
CA ILE A 87 -9.74 -19.75 -28.86
C ILE A 87 -9.36 -20.34 -27.49
N PRO A 88 -9.09 -21.66 -27.35
CA PRO A 88 -8.58 -22.22 -26.10
C PRO A 88 -7.24 -21.64 -25.65
N ARG A 89 -6.31 -21.41 -26.59
CA ARG A 89 -4.99 -20.81 -26.28
C ARG A 89 -5.12 -19.37 -25.78
N TYR A 90 -6.00 -18.58 -26.39
CA TYR A 90 -6.27 -17.18 -26.02
C TYR A 90 -6.88 -17.08 -24.62
N ARG A 91 -7.92 -17.88 -24.32
CA ARG A 91 -8.50 -17.96 -22.95
C ARG A 91 -7.45 -18.40 -21.92
N LEU A 92 -6.59 -19.38 -22.25
CA LEU A 92 -5.52 -19.85 -21.36
C LEU A 92 -4.42 -18.80 -21.12
N HIS A 93 -4.02 -18.04 -22.15
CA HIS A 93 -3.01 -16.99 -22.04
C HIS A 93 -3.52 -15.81 -21.19
N HIS A 94 -4.81 -15.46 -21.33
CA HIS A 94 -5.45 -14.34 -20.66
C HIS A 94 -6.17 -14.70 -19.35
N GLN A 95 -6.08 -15.95 -18.89
CA GLN A 95 -6.80 -16.51 -17.73
C GLN A 95 -6.60 -15.73 -16.41
N ASP A 96 -5.52 -14.95 -16.31
CA ASP A 96 -5.17 -14.18 -15.11
C ASP A 96 -5.62 -12.71 -15.19
N LEU A 97 -5.44 -12.08 -16.36
CA LEU A 97 -5.85 -10.70 -16.64
C LEU A 97 -7.37 -10.57 -16.75
N LEU A 98 -7.99 -11.49 -17.49
CA LEU A 98 -9.42 -11.53 -17.80
C LEU A 98 -10.15 -12.63 -17.02
N HIS A 99 -9.61 -13.01 -15.85
CA HIS A 99 -10.14 -14.04 -14.94
C HIS A 99 -11.62 -13.89 -14.56
N HIS A 100 -12.15 -12.66 -14.65
CA HIS A 100 -13.48 -12.28 -14.20
C HIS A 100 -14.57 -12.47 -15.27
N LEU A 101 -14.19 -12.77 -16.52
CA LEU A 101 -15.14 -12.96 -17.63
C LEU A 101 -15.70 -14.40 -17.62
N ASP A 102 -17.02 -14.52 -17.49
CA ASP A 102 -17.74 -15.78 -17.71
C ASP A 102 -17.61 -16.21 -19.20
N ASP A 103 -17.76 -17.51 -19.51
CA ASP A 103 -17.53 -18.06 -20.86
C ASP A 103 -18.25 -17.30 -21.98
N ASP A 104 -19.47 -16.83 -21.75
CA ASP A 104 -20.30 -16.07 -22.72
C ASP A 104 -19.75 -14.65 -23.00
N GLU A 105 -19.05 -14.03 -22.04
CA GLU A 105 -18.56 -12.65 -22.11
C GLU A 105 -17.31 -12.51 -23.00
N TRP A 106 -16.59 -13.62 -23.24
CA TRP A 106 -15.52 -13.65 -24.24
C TRP A 106 -16.04 -13.55 -25.68
N GLU A 107 -17.30 -13.95 -25.93
CA GLU A 107 -17.75 -14.38 -27.26
C GLU A 107 -18.31 -13.27 -28.15
N HIS A 108 -17.52 -12.20 -28.32
CA HIS A 108 -17.85 -11.08 -29.19
C HIS A 108 -17.80 -11.44 -30.69
N PRO A 109 -18.83 -11.08 -31.51
CA PRO A 109 -18.87 -11.43 -32.94
C PRO A 109 -17.69 -10.90 -33.77
N LEU A 110 -17.32 -9.63 -33.60
CA LEU A 110 -16.23 -9.01 -34.36
C LEU A 110 -14.83 -9.37 -33.81
N LEU A 111 -14.74 -9.95 -32.60
CA LEU A 111 -13.49 -10.53 -32.10
C LEU A 111 -13.20 -11.87 -32.80
N LEU A 112 -14.23 -12.69 -33.05
CA LEU A 112 -14.11 -13.91 -33.86
C LEU A 112 -13.64 -13.61 -35.30
N VAL A 113 -14.12 -12.51 -35.91
CA VAL A 113 -13.61 -12.02 -37.21
C VAL A 113 -12.09 -11.78 -37.15
N LYS A 114 -11.59 -11.12 -36.09
CA LYS A 114 -10.16 -10.86 -35.91
C LYS A 114 -9.35 -12.15 -35.66
N MET A 115 -9.93 -13.14 -34.99
CA MET A 115 -9.32 -14.47 -34.83
C MET A 115 -9.17 -15.22 -36.17
N PHE A 116 -10.19 -15.18 -37.05
CA PHE A 116 -10.07 -15.71 -38.40
C PHE A 116 -8.99 -14.97 -39.22
N GLU A 117 -8.98 -13.64 -39.18
CA GLU A 117 -7.98 -12.83 -39.88
C GLU A 117 -6.55 -13.18 -39.41
N ALA A 118 -6.29 -13.24 -38.10
CA ALA A 118 -4.96 -13.55 -37.55
C ALA A 118 -4.45 -14.96 -37.89
N VAL A 119 -5.32 -15.98 -37.97
CA VAL A 119 -4.93 -17.32 -38.44
C VAL A 119 -4.62 -17.31 -39.94
N LEU A 120 -5.42 -16.63 -40.75
CA LEU A 120 -5.23 -16.55 -42.20
C LEU A 120 -3.98 -15.73 -42.59
N GLU A 121 -3.62 -14.70 -41.82
CA GLU A 121 -2.38 -13.92 -42.01
C GLU A 121 -1.09 -14.73 -41.79
N CYS A 122 -1.16 -15.88 -41.10
CA CYS A 122 0.00 -16.77 -40.92
C CYS A 122 0.49 -17.43 -42.22
N GLY A 123 -0.32 -17.38 -43.29
CA GLY A 123 0.01 -17.90 -44.62
C GLY A 123 -0.49 -19.33 -44.89
N PRO A 124 -0.19 -19.90 -46.08
CA PRO A 124 -0.88 -21.09 -46.60
C PRO A 124 -0.37 -22.44 -46.07
N ASP A 125 0.55 -22.45 -45.10
CA ASP A 125 1.11 -23.67 -44.51
C ASP A 125 0.59 -23.83 -43.08
N PHE A 126 -0.47 -24.64 -42.96
CA PHE A 126 -1.20 -24.88 -41.71
C PHE A 126 -0.79 -26.20 -41.03
N ASP A 127 0.24 -26.91 -41.52
CA ASP A 127 0.62 -28.24 -41.01
C ASP A 127 1.18 -28.21 -39.56
N ASN A 128 1.59 -27.04 -39.05
CA ASN A 128 2.18 -26.86 -37.72
C ASN A 128 1.29 -26.00 -36.80
N VAL A 129 0.31 -26.66 -36.17
CA VAL A 129 -0.69 -26.06 -35.28
C VAL A 129 -0.09 -25.17 -34.19
N GLU A 130 0.93 -25.64 -33.45
CA GLU A 130 1.50 -24.87 -32.33
C GLU A 130 2.11 -23.55 -32.81
N THR A 131 2.86 -23.56 -33.91
CA THR A 131 3.50 -22.36 -34.45
C THR A 131 2.49 -21.39 -35.07
N VAL A 132 1.44 -21.88 -35.75
CA VAL A 132 0.37 -21.01 -36.28
C VAL A 132 -0.43 -20.37 -35.14
N VAL A 133 -0.81 -21.15 -34.11
CA VAL A 133 -1.59 -20.65 -32.97
C VAL A 133 -0.80 -19.63 -32.15
N ASP A 134 0.48 -19.87 -31.83
CA ASP A 134 1.28 -18.89 -31.08
C ASP A 134 1.61 -17.65 -31.93
N THR A 135 1.74 -17.78 -33.26
CA THR A 135 1.90 -16.61 -34.16
C THR A 135 0.62 -15.77 -34.19
N ALA A 136 -0.55 -16.38 -34.41
CA ALA A 136 -1.82 -15.69 -34.43
C ALA A 136 -2.17 -15.04 -33.08
N LEU A 137 -1.81 -15.67 -31.95
CA LEU A 137 -1.94 -15.10 -30.61
C LEU A 137 -1.10 -13.82 -30.44
N ASN A 138 0.16 -13.85 -30.86
CA ASN A 138 1.03 -12.68 -30.81
C ASN A 138 0.53 -11.54 -31.73
N THR A 139 -0.03 -11.87 -32.90
CA THR A 139 -0.65 -10.89 -33.81
C THR A 139 -1.95 -10.29 -33.24
N LEU A 140 -2.71 -11.06 -32.45
CA LEU A 140 -3.92 -10.58 -31.77
C LEU A 140 -3.62 -9.70 -30.57
N ASN A 141 -2.60 -10.01 -29.77
CA ASN A 141 -2.24 -9.31 -28.54
C ASN A 141 -1.60 -7.93 -28.83
N ASP A 142 -2.39 -7.04 -29.43
CA ASP A 142 -1.97 -5.79 -30.06
C ASP A 142 -2.27 -4.53 -29.23
N PHE A 143 -2.85 -4.66 -28.04
CA PHE A 143 -3.23 -3.55 -27.19
C PHE A 143 -2.69 -3.68 -25.77
N LEU A 144 -2.19 -2.55 -25.26
CA LEU A 144 -1.72 -2.37 -23.88
C LEU A 144 -2.51 -1.25 -23.16
N GLY A 145 -2.91 -0.20 -23.88
CA GLY A 145 -3.39 1.06 -23.32
C GLY A 145 -2.26 1.89 -22.70
N TYR A 146 -2.62 2.95 -21.97
CA TYR A 146 -1.62 3.79 -21.27
C TYR A 146 -0.85 3.01 -20.19
N ARG A 147 0.42 2.70 -20.49
CA ARG A 147 1.39 2.01 -19.63
C ARG A 147 2.73 2.74 -19.70
N PRO A 148 3.15 3.44 -18.63
CA PRO A 148 4.50 3.98 -18.53
C PRO A 148 5.54 2.85 -18.58
N VAL A 149 6.63 3.08 -19.30
CA VAL A 149 7.73 2.12 -19.49
C VAL A 149 9.03 2.77 -19.01
N ALA A 150 9.72 2.09 -18.09
CA ALA A 150 11.04 2.49 -17.66
C ALA A 150 12.07 2.37 -18.80
N VAL A 151 12.91 3.39 -18.94
CA VAL A 151 14.10 3.38 -19.78
C VAL A 151 15.31 3.49 -18.85
N LEU A 152 16.22 2.54 -18.93
CA LEU A 152 17.42 2.47 -18.10
C LEU A 152 18.63 3.01 -18.86
N GLU A 153 19.68 3.43 -18.13
CA GLU A 153 20.89 4.08 -18.68
C GLU A 153 21.69 3.23 -19.69
N ASN A 154 21.37 1.95 -19.82
CA ASN A 154 21.99 1.01 -20.75
C ASN A 154 21.23 0.91 -22.11
N ASP A 155 20.34 1.87 -22.41
CA ASP A 155 19.41 1.90 -23.54
C ASP A 155 18.47 0.67 -23.64
N GLN A 156 18.35 -0.14 -22.58
CA GLN A 156 17.39 -1.23 -22.53
C GLN A 156 16.01 -0.69 -22.10
N PHE A 157 15.13 -0.56 -23.09
CA PHE A 157 13.70 -0.41 -22.85
C PHE A 157 13.17 -1.62 -22.08
N CYS A 158 12.48 -1.40 -20.97
CA CYS A 158 11.73 -2.46 -20.30
C CYS A 158 10.51 -2.84 -21.14
N GLU A 159 10.65 -3.77 -22.08
CA GLU A 159 9.53 -4.19 -22.94
C GLU A 159 8.33 -4.67 -22.10
N PRO A 160 7.11 -4.14 -22.33
CA PRO A 160 5.91 -4.59 -21.63
C PRO A 160 5.70 -6.09 -21.75
N TYR A 161 5.32 -6.74 -20.64
CA TYR A 161 5.29 -8.20 -20.56
C TYR A 161 4.25 -8.79 -21.55
N PRO A 162 4.48 -9.98 -22.13
CA PRO A 162 3.58 -10.54 -23.13
C PRO A 162 2.12 -10.71 -22.66
N HIS A 163 1.90 -11.00 -21.37
CA HIS A 163 0.57 -11.17 -20.78
C HIS A 163 -0.09 -9.84 -20.33
N GLU A 164 0.59 -8.69 -20.44
CA GLU A 164 -0.08 -7.37 -20.33
C GLU A 164 -0.84 -7.00 -21.60
N ARG A 165 -0.37 -7.48 -22.76
CA ARG A 165 -0.97 -7.18 -24.07
C ARG A 165 -2.07 -8.18 -24.41
N TYR A 166 -3.21 -7.71 -24.88
CA TYR A 166 -4.30 -8.57 -25.35
C TYR A 166 -5.06 -7.93 -26.53
N ARG A 167 -6.16 -8.55 -26.97
CA ARG A 167 -7.03 -8.01 -28.05
C ARG A 167 -8.33 -7.42 -27.50
N PRO A 168 -8.56 -6.09 -27.62
CA PRO A 168 -9.85 -5.47 -27.31
C PRO A 168 -10.95 -5.98 -28.24
N ALA A 169 -12.17 -6.12 -27.73
CA ALA A 169 -13.30 -6.60 -28.50
C ALA A 169 -13.87 -5.47 -29.39
N PRO A 170 -13.91 -5.61 -30.72
CA PRO A 170 -14.46 -4.56 -31.58
C PRO A 170 -15.98 -4.44 -31.39
N LEU A 171 -16.45 -3.22 -31.17
CA LEU A 171 -17.86 -2.87 -31.06
C LEU A 171 -18.40 -2.19 -32.32
N TYR A 172 -17.54 -1.62 -33.16
CA TYR A 172 -17.86 -1.14 -34.50
C TYR A 172 -16.61 -1.24 -35.39
N ILE A 173 -16.80 -1.60 -36.65
CA ILE A 173 -15.75 -1.57 -37.70
C ILE A 173 -16.29 -0.79 -38.90
N ALA A 174 -15.45 0.07 -39.47
CA ALA A 174 -15.78 0.88 -40.64
C ALA A 174 -16.30 0.02 -41.82
N GLY A 175 -17.45 0.40 -42.38
CA GLY A 175 -18.11 -0.35 -43.46
C GLY A 175 -18.81 -1.66 -43.03
N VAL A 176 -18.60 -2.14 -41.80
CA VAL A 176 -19.33 -3.29 -41.21
C VAL A 176 -20.57 -2.81 -40.46
N GLY A 177 -20.41 -1.80 -39.60
CA GLY A 177 -21.40 -1.35 -38.63
C GLY A 177 -21.09 -1.81 -37.21
N ALA A 178 -22.07 -1.65 -36.31
CA ALA A 178 -21.94 -2.06 -34.91
C ALA A 178 -21.98 -3.59 -34.74
N ALA A 179 -21.24 -4.10 -33.75
CA ALA A 179 -21.26 -5.50 -33.35
C ALA A 179 -22.61 -5.87 -32.73
N THR A 180 -23.13 -7.05 -33.06
CA THR A 180 -24.32 -7.60 -32.40
C THR A 180 -24.01 -7.89 -30.94
N GLY A 181 -24.87 -7.43 -30.02
CA GLY A 181 -24.70 -7.61 -28.58
C GLY A 181 -25.48 -6.57 -27.76
N PRO A 182 -25.27 -6.52 -26.42
CA PRO A 182 -25.99 -5.59 -25.54
C PRO A 182 -25.70 -4.12 -25.86
N TYR A 183 -24.55 -3.81 -26.46
CA TYR A 183 -24.14 -2.45 -26.80
C TYR A 183 -24.56 -2.01 -28.21
N HIS A 184 -25.15 -2.90 -29.04
CA HIS A 184 -25.41 -2.65 -30.47
C HIS A 184 -26.11 -1.31 -30.74
N ASP A 185 -27.29 -1.11 -30.15
CA ASP A 185 -28.14 0.05 -30.43
C ASP A 185 -27.50 1.36 -29.94
N LEU A 186 -26.79 1.30 -28.79
CA LEU A 186 -26.06 2.44 -28.23
C LEU A 186 -24.86 2.82 -29.10
N VAL A 187 -24.06 1.85 -29.52
CA VAL A 187 -22.88 2.08 -30.36
C VAL A 187 -23.29 2.56 -31.76
N ALA A 188 -24.28 1.91 -32.38
CA ALA A 188 -24.80 2.32 -33.68
C ALA A 188 -25.27 3.78 -33.67
N ARG A 189 -26.08 4.17 -32.67
CA ARG A 189 -26.57 5.55 -32.57
C ARG A 189 -25.48 6.56 -32.18
N THR A 190 -24.47 6.13 -31.42
CA THR A 190 -23.31 6.97 -31.07
C THR A 190 -22.48 7.31 -32.31
N ILE A 191 -22.25 6.34 -33.21
CA ILE A 191 -21.55 6.59 -34.49
C ILE A 191 -22.34 7.58 -35.35
N GLU A 192 -23.65 7.41 -35.50
CA GLU A 192 -24.50 8.37 -36.24
C GLU A 192 -24.41 9.80 -35.68
N ILE A 193 -24.29 9.96 -34.36
CA ILE A 193 -24.13 11.28 -33.71
C ILE A 193 -22.73 11.87 -33.97
N LEU A 194 -21.69 11.05 -33.95
CA LEU A 194 -20.31 11.48 -34.27
C LEU A 194 -20.19 11.93 -35.75
N ASP A 195 -20.86 11.23 -36.67
CA ASP A 195 -20.94 11.62 -38.10
C ASP A 195 -21.73 12.93 -38.31
N ASP A 196 -22.80 13.18 -37.54
CA ASP A 196 -23.61 14.41 -37.57
C ASP A 196 -23.02 15.59 -36.74
N THR A 197 -21.84 15.43 -36.14
CA THR A 197 -21.20 16.43 -35.28
C THR A 197 -20.55 17.57 -36.10
N PRO A 198 -20.72 18.86 -35.72
CA PRO A 198 -20.09 19.98 -36.42
C PRO A 198 -18.56 19.89 -36.49
N GLY A 199 -18.01 20.12 -37.69
CA GLY A 199 -16.56 20.03 -37.96
C GLY A 199 -15.69 20.94 -37.08
N GLU A 200 -16.21 22.05 -36.57
CA GLU A 200 -15.51 22.93 -35.62
C GLU A 200 -15.28 22.23 -34.26
N LEU A 201 -16.29 21.50 -33.76
CA LEU A 201 -16.16 20.70 -32.53
C LEU A 201 -15.26 19.48 -32.75
N LEU A 202 -15.40 18.79 -33.90
CA LEU A 202 -14.53 17.68 -34.29
C LEU A 202 -13.05 18.09 -34.36
N THR A 203 -12.76 19.30 -34.87
CA THR A 203 -11.40 19.86 -34.92
C THR A 203 -10.82 20.05 -33.51
N VAL A 204 -11.60 20.63 -32.58
CA VAL A 204 -11.17 20.83 -31.18
C VAL A 204 -11.10 19.50 -30.40
N ALA A 205 -11.90 18.51 -30.79
CA ALA A 205 -11.85 17.16 -30.24
C ALA A 205 -10.68 16.31 -30.77
N HIS A 206 -9.93 16.81 -31.76
CA HIS A 206 -8.94 16.02 -32.51
C HIS A 206 -9.52 14.69 -33.04
N PHE A 207 -10.79 14.70 -33.47
CA PHE A 207 -11.53 13.51 -33.87
C PHE A 207 -12.05 13.66 -35.31
N ASP A 208 -11.60 12.81 -36.23
CA ASP A 208 -12.16 12.70 -37.57
C ASP A 208 -12.86 11.34 -37.71
N PRO A 209 -14.19 11.27 -37.90
CA PRO A 209 -14.90 10.02 -38.13
C PRO A 209 -14.34 9.20 -39.31
N ALA A 210 -13.74 9.85 -40.32
CA ALA A 210 -13.08 9.18 -41.44
C ALA A 210 -11.71 8.54 -41.08
N HIS A 211 -11.25 8.71 -39.83
CA HIS A 211 -10.09 8.02 -39.26
C HIS A 211 -10.48 6.89 -38.29
N LEU A 212 -11.75 6.75 -37.92
CA LEU A 212 -12.23 5.67 -37.05
C LEU A 212 -12.43 4.36 -37.85
N ASP A 213 -11.35 3.63 -38.09
CA ASP A 213 -11.41 2.30 -38.72
C ASP A 213 -12.06 1.28 -37.76
N GLU A 214 -11.82 1.40 -36.45
CA GLU A 214 -12.34 0.52 -35.39
C GLU A 214 -12.69 1.28 -34.10
N LEU A 215 -13.84 0.97 -33.50
CA LEU A 215 -14.19 1.31 -32.12
C LEU A 215 -14.29 0.01 -31.32
N ALA A 216 -13.53 -0.12 -30.24
CA ALA A 216 -13.46 -1.34 -29.43
C ALA A 216 -13.64 -1.08 -27.93
N VAL A 217 -13.91 -2.13 -27.17
CA VAL A 217 -14.00 -2.08 -25.70
C VAL A 217 -12.82 -2.78 -25.04
N ASP A 218 -12.27 -2.12 -24.02
CA ASP A 218 -11.33 -2.68 -23.07
C ASP A 218 -12.09 -3.60 -22.10
N LEU A 219 -11.90 -4.92 -22.26
CA LEU A 219 -12.49 -5.99 -21.44
C LEU A 219 -11.81 -6.14 -20.07
N ARG A 220 -10.77 -5.36 -19.77
CA ARG A 220 -10.13 -5.39 -18.44
C ARG A 220 -11.05 -4.75 -17.40
N ALA A 221 -11.31 -5.48 -16.32
CA ALA A 221 -12.08 -4.99 -15.18
C ALA A 221 -11.52 -3.66 -14.66
N HIS A 222 -12.39 -2.65 -14.49
CA HIS A 222 -11.99 -1.36 -13.92
C HIS A 222 -11.51 -1.55 -12.47
N ASP A 223 -10.23 -1.25 -12.23
CA ASP A 223 -9.63 -1.11 -10.90
C ASP A 223 -9.55 0.37 -10.52
N HIS A 224 -10.45 0.80 -9.62
CA HIS A 224 -10.54 2.17 -9.14
C HIS A 224 -9.27 2.67 -8.43
N LEU A 225 -8.38 1.78 -7.98
CA LEU A 225 -7.15 2.14 -7.26
C LEU A 225 -5.92 2.27 -8.17
N HIS A 226 -5.99 1.79 -9.42
CA HIS A 226 -4.88 1.95 -10.37
C HIS A 226 -4.68 3.45 -10.70
N PRO A 227 -3.47 4.02 -10.54
CA PRO A 227 -3.20 5.46 -10.73
C PRO A 227 -3.60 6.01 -12.10
N VAL A 228 -3.61 5.19 -13.15
CA VAL A 228 -4.08 5.56 -14.49
C VAL A 228 -5.51 6.11 -14.51
N ASN A 229 -6.37 5.70 -13.56
CA ASN A 229 -7.73 6.23 -13.45
C ASN A 229 -7.79 7.66 -12.83
N LYS A 230 -6.65 8.21 -12.39
CA LYS A 230 -6.49 9.64 -12.10
C LYS A 230 -6.12 10.48 -13.33
N ARG A 231 -5.69 9.85 -14.45
CA ARG A 231 -5.45 10.55 -15.73
C ARG A 231 -6.78 11.05 -16.29
N THR A 232 -6.83 12.33 -16.62
CA THR A 232 -8.04 13.00 -17.12
C THR A 232 -8.65 12.22 -18.30
N THR A 233 -9.95 11.94 -18.23
CA THR A 233 -10.73 11.16 -19.21
C THR A 233 -10.32 9.71 -19.51
N TYR A 234 -9.27 9.13 -18.90
CA TYR A 234 -8.83 7.76 -19.22
C TYR A 234 -9.91 6.67 -19.01
N MET A 235 -10.78 6.85 -18.02
CA MET A 235 -11.95 6.00 -17.77
C MET A 235 -13.01 6.07 -18.88
N PHE A 236 -13.03 7.16 -19.65
CA PHE A 236 -14.01 7.42 -20.71
C PHE A 236 -13.55 6.91 -22.08
N GLY A 237 -12.25 6.88 -22.33
CA GLY A 237 -11.64 6.22 -23.48
C GLY A 237 -10.27 6.79 -23.83
N GLU A 238 -9.68 6.31 -24.91
CA GLU A 238 -8.51 6.92 -25.58
C GLU A 238 -8.39 6.41 -27.02
N TRP A 239 -7.75 7.18 -27.91
CA TRP A 239 -7.18 6.62 -29.14
C TRP A 239 -6.03 5.67 -28.77
N ASP A 240 -5.92 4.54 -29.48
CA ASP A 240 -4.88 3.53 -29.24
C ASP A 240 -3.56 3.87 -29.97
N PRO A 241 -2.44 4.08 -29.24
CA PRO A 241 -1.15 4.38 -29.85
C PRO A 241 -0.58 3.27 -30.75
N HIS A 242 -1.02 2.01 -30.57
CA HIS A 242 -0.47 0.84 -31.28
C HIS A 242 -1.08 0.64 -32.66
N ARG A 243 -2.19 1.33 -32.98
CA ARG A 243 -2.88 1.26 -34.28
C ARG A 243 -2.85 2.62 -34.96
N ILE A 244 -1.65 2.99 -35.41
CA ILE A 244 -1.32 4.21 -36.16
C ILE A 244 -1.19 3.94 -37.67
N ASP A 245 -1.50 4.93 -38.52
CA ASP A 245 -1.30 4.86 -39.97
C ASP A 245 0.02 5.49 -40.44
N ASN A 246 0.34 5.30 -41.73
CA ASN A 246 1.55 5.83 -42.38
C ASN A 246 1.61 7.37 -42.49
N LYS A 247 0.64 8.11 -41.92
CA LYS A 247 0.63 9.58 -41.83
C LYS A 247 0.70 10.07 -40.37
N GLY A 248 0.71 9.16 -39.39
CA GLY A 248 0.74 9.49 -37.97
C GLY A 248 -0.63 9.52 -37.27
N PHE A 249 -1.73 9.16 -37.95
CA PHE A 249 -3.06 9.17 -37.32
C PHE A 249 -3.41 7.84 -36.67
N PHE A 250 -3.98 7.88 -35.46
CA PHE A 250 -4.55 6.71 -34.80
C PHE A 250 -5.84 6.26 -35.51
N ARG A 251 -6.08 4.93 -35.51
CA ARG A 251 -7.16 4.27 -36.27
C ARG A 251 -8.14 3.45 -35.44
N ARG A 252 -7.80 3.19 -34.18
CA ARG A 252 -8.64 2.46 -33.22
C ARG A 252 -8.92 3.32 -32.00
N PHE A 253 -10.20 3.52 -31.67
CA PHE A 253 -10.61 4.16 -30.42
C PHE A 253 -11.06 3.11 -29.40
N ILE A 254 -10.70 3.28 -28.13
CA ILE A 254 -10.95 2.32 -27.06
C ILE A 254 -11.88 2.93 -26.00
N LEU A 255 -12.99 2.26 -25.72
CA LEU A 255 -13.89 2.55 -24.60
C LEU A 255 -13.60 1.61 -23.42
N ARG A 256 -13.95 2.00 -22.19
CA ARG A 256 -13.90 1.09 -21.02
C ARG A 256 -15.28 0.49 -20.77
N GLN A 257 -15.35 -0.82 -20.53
CA GLN A 257 -16.62 -1.54 -20.38
C GLN A 257 -17.54 -0.93 -19.32
N ILE A 258 -17.00 -0.50 -18.17
CA ILE A 258 -17.76 0.10 -17.06
C ILE A 258 -18.60 1.34 -17.46
N ILE A 259 -18.20 2.09 -18.49
CA ILE A 259 -18.98 3.23 -19.00
C ILE A 259 -20.19 2.75 -19.79
N LEU A 260 -20.01 1.73 -20.63
CA LEU A 260 -21.09 1.11 -21.39
C LEU A 260 -22.09 0.43 -20.44
N ASP A 261 -21.61 -0.32 -19.44
CA ASP A 261 -22.45 -0.95 -18.42
C ASP A 261 -23.30 0.09 -17.67
N ALA A 262 -22.69 1.17 -17.19
CA ALA A 262 -23.38 2.22 -16.45
C ALA A 262 -24.44 2.95 -17.29
N LEU A 263 -24.17 3.14 -18.59
CA LEU A 263 -25.09 3.74 -19.55
C LEU A 263 -26.25 2.79 -19.92
N ILE A 264 -25.99 1.48 -20.05
CA ILE A 264 -27.02 0.46 -20.31
C ILE A 264 -27.88 0.18 -19.06
N ASP A 265 -27.32 0.17 -17.86
CA ASP A 265 -28.06 0.08 -16.59
C ASP A 265 -28.99 1.29 -16.42
N TRP A 266 -28.48 2.51 -16.65
CA TRP A 266 -29.30 3.72 -16.62
C TRP A 266 -30.43 3.69 -17.65
N THR A 267 -30.12 3.33 -18.90
CA THR A 267 -31.10 3.19 -19.99
C THR A 267 -32.20 2.19 -19.61
N SER A 268 -31.81 1.01 -19.12
CA SER A 268 -32.71 -0.06 -18.71
C SER A 268 -33.61 0.35 -17.53
N MET A 269 -33.05 1.07 -16.55
CA MET A 269 -33.80 1.62 -15.41
C MET A 269 -34.85 2.64 -15.87
N MET A 270 -34.50 3.59 -16.74
CA MET A 270 -35.44 4.63 -17.19
C MET A 270 -36.56 4.07 -18.06
N VAL A 271 -36.26 3.09 -18.93
CA VAL A 271 -37.29 2.36 -19.69
C VAL A 271 -38.20 1.54 -18.78
N ALA A 272 -37.67 0.95 -17.70
CA ALA A 272 -38.47 0.24 -16.70
C ALA A 272 -39.37 1.17 -15.84
N ASP A 273 -38.90 2.39 -15.54
CA ASP A 273 -39.69 3.45 -14.89
C ASP A 273 -40.72 4.11 -15.84
N GLY A 274 -40.68 3.79 -17.14
CA GLY A 274 -41.69 4.17 -18.12
C GLY A 274 -41.36 5.38 -19.00
N ALA A 275 -40.10 5.78 -19.10
CA ALA A 275 -39.63 6.74 -20.10
C ALA A 275 -39.64 6.12 -21.51
N ASP A 276 -39.62 6.95 -22.56
CA ASP A 276 -39.55 6.46 -23.94
C ASP A 276 -38.16 5.91 -24.26
N ALA A 277 -38.11 4.69 -24.82
CA ALA A 277 -36.87 4.00 -25.08
C ALA A 277 -36.03 4.64 -26.20
N THR A 278 -36.64 5.35 -27.16
CA THR A 278 -35.91 6.07 -28.22
C THR A 278 -35.36 7.39 -27.68
N GLU A 279 -36.12 8.13 -26.87
CA GLU A 279 -35.60 9.35 -26.25
C GLU A 279 -34.46 9.08 -25.26
N VAL A 280 -34.58 8.03 -24.43
CA VAL A 280 -33.53 7.62 -23.49
C VAL A 280 -32.29 7.10 -24.23
N LEU A 281 -32.44 6.26 -25.27
CA LEU A 281 -31.30 5.79 -26.07
C LEU A 281 -30.55 6.96 -26.72
N GLU A 282 -31.27 7.94 -27.25
CA GLU A 282 -30.70 9.16 -27.82
C GLU A 282 -29.92 9.98 -26.78
N ASP A 283 -30.48 10.20 -25.58
CA ASP A 283 -29.78 10.89 -24.48
C ASP A 283 -28.49 10.14 -24.08
N THR A 284 -28.56 8.81 -23.98
CA THR A 284 -27.40 7.95 -23.66
C THR A 284 -26.32 8.01 -24.75
N ALA A 285 -26.72 7.99 -26.03
CA ALA A 285 -25.80 8.03 -27.16
C ALA A 285 -25.15 9.41 -27.36
N ILE A 286 -25.89 10.51 -27.13
CA ILE A 286 -25.33 11.88 -27.10
C ILE A 286 -24.27 11.97 -25.99
N VAL A 287 -24.54 11.41 -24.82
CA VAL A 287 -23.59 11.41 -23.71
C VAL A 287 -22.35 10.58 -24.04
N LEU A 288 -22.49 9.39 -24.64
CA LEU A 288 -21.35 8.57 -25.07
C LEU A 288 -20.52 9.25 -26.18
N ALA A 289 -21.15 9.90 -27.15
CA ALA A 289 -20.46 10.66 -28.19
C ALA A 289 -19.64 11.82 -27.60
N GLY A 290 -20.24 12.63 -26.70
CA GLY A 290 -19.50 13.68 -25.98
C GLY A 290 -18.36 13.13 -25.13
N THR A 291 -18.54 11.95 -24.53
CA THR A 291 -17.52 11.18 -23.80
C THR A 291 -16.35 10.75 -24.69
N VAL A 292 -16.61 10.28 -25.92
CA VAL A 292 -15.58 9.99 -26.94
C VAL A 292 -14.82 11.26 -27.33
N LEU A 293 -15.53 12.35 -27.66
CA LEU A 293 -14.91 13.61 -28.10
C LEU A 293 -14.05 14.26 -27.00
N MET A 294 -14.50 14.24 -25.75
CA MET A 294 -13.71 14.73 -24.60
C MET A 294 -12.42 13.92 -24.39
N ALA A 295 -12.48 12.60 -24.53
CA ALA A 295 -11.31 11.72 -24.38
C ALA A 295 -10.34 11.85 -25.56
N SER A 296 -10.86 11.94 -26.79
CA SER A 296 -10.08 12.20 -28.01
C SER A 296 -9.28 13.51 -27.91
N ALA A 297 -9.86 14.57 -27.34
CA ALA A 297 -9.16 15.84 -27.14
C ALA A 297 -7.91 15.71 -26.25
N ILE A 298 -7.91 14.77 -25.29
CA ILE A 298 -6.79 14.54 -24.36
C ILE A 298 -5.80 13.50 -24.87
N SER A 299 -6.22 12.47 -25.62
CA SER A 299 -5.28 11.53 -26.24
C SER A 299 -4.64 12.07 -27.53
N GLY A 300 -5.27 13.05 -28.18
CA GLY A 300 -4.88 13.56 -29.49
C GLY A 300 -5.21 12.59 -30.63
N ALA A 301 -5.03 13.05 -31.88
CA ALA A 301 -5.29 12.27 -33.10
C ALA A 301 -4.10 11.41 -33.55
N GLY A 302 -2.93 11.64 -32.97
CA GLY A 302 -1.63 11.06 -33.33
C GLY A 302 -0.53 11.50 -32.35
N PRO A 303 0.67 10.90 -32.38
CA PRO A 303 1.74 11.17 -31.40
C PRO A 303 2.15 12.64 -31.35
N ASP A 304 2.18 13.33 -32.49
CA ASP A 304 2.60 14.73 -32.60
C ASP A 304 1.48 15.75 -32.26
N THR A 305 0.38 15.33 -31.60
CA THR A 305 -0.76 16.23 -31.31
C THR A 305 -0.48 17.17 -30.14
N HIS A 306 0.13 16.66 -29.08
CA HIS A 306 0.44 17.38 -27.84
C HIS A 306 1.95 17.26 -27.58
N ASP A 307 2.66 18.39 -27.58
CA ASP A 307 4.08 18.42 -27.28
C ASP A 307 4.36 18.54 -25.76
N SER A 308 5.63 18.49 -25.37
CA SER A 308 6.07 18.55 -23.97
C SER A 308 5.79 19.88 -23.26
N THR A 309 5.24 20.88 -23.94
CA THR A 309 4.78 22.16 -23.35
C THR A 309 3.28 22.14 -23.00
N VAL A 310 2.54 21.14 -23.49
CA VAL A 310 1.11 20.95 -23.21
C VAL A 310 0.95 20.08 -21.96
N SER A 311 0.11 20.54 -21.04
CA SER A 311 -0.17 19.89 -19.74
C SER A 311 -1.66 19.57 -19.57
N LEU A 312 -2.02 18.73 -18.60
CA LEU A 312 -3.43 18.53 -18.25
C LEU A 312 -4.07 19.83 -17.73
N THR A 313 -3.29 20.69 -17.05
CA THR A 313 -3.77 21.99 -16.52
C THR A 313 -4.16 22.96 -17.63
N THR A 314 -3.45 22.95 -18.77
CA THR A 314 -3.76 23.80 -19.95
C THR A 314 -4.85 23.18 -20.85
N LEU A 315 -4.93 21.84 -20.95
CA LEU A 315 -5.96 21.15 -21.73
C LEU A 315 -7.35 21.16 -21.06
N LEU A 316 -7.43 21.02 -19.73
CA LEU A 316 -8.70 20.91 -18.99
C LEU A 316 -9.74 22.00 -19.34
N PRO A 317 -9.39 23.31 -19.42
CA PRO A 317 -10.31 24.36 -19.85
C PRO A 317 -10.80 24.24 -21.30
N VAL A 318 -9.98 23.69 -22.21
CA VAL A 318 -10.36 23.45 -23.62
C VAL A 318 -11.42 22.35 -23.69
N VAL A 319 -11.16 21.23 -23.01
CA VAL A 319 -12.06 20.06 -22.96
C VAL A 319 -13.40 20.43 -22.29
N ALA A 320 -13.38 21.26 -21.26
CA ALA A 320 -14.60 21.77 -20.63
C ALA A 320 -15.45 22.61 -21.59
N ARG A 321 -14.85 23.50 -22.40
CA ARG A 321 -15.56 24.30 -23.40
C ARG A 321 -16.10 23.44 -24.55
N LEU A 322 -15.31 22.50 -25.06
CA LEU A 322 -15.73 21.53 -26.10
C LEU A 322 -16.98 20.76 -25.66
N ARG A 323 -16.95 20.24 -24.43
CA ARG A 323 -18.05 19.49 -23.80
C ARG A 323 -19.34 20.31 -23.74
N ASP A 324 -19.26 21.54 -23.24
CA ASP A 324 -20.46 22.35 -23.00
C ASP A 324 -21.06 22.80 -24.33
N ALA A 325 -20.24 23.27 -25.29
CA ALA A 325 -20.69 23.61 -26.64
C ALA A 325 -21.30 22.41 -27.41
N PHE A 326 -20.75 21.21 -27.24
CA PHE A 326 -21.31 19.98 -27.83
C PHE A 326 -22.70 19.66 -27.27
N TYR A 327 -22.88 19.71 -25.95
CA TYR A 327 -24.18 19.43 -25.34
C TYR A 327 -25.21 20.55 -25.57
N GLU A 328 -24.77 21.82 -25.65
CA GLU A 328 -25.63 22.95 -26.04
C GLU A 328 -26.14 22.79 -27.47
N TYR A 329 -25.28 22.43 -28.44
CA TYR A 329 -25.68 22.12 -29.83
C TYR A 329 -26.79 21.04 -29.92
N HIS A 330 -26.73 20.02 -29.06
CA HIS A 330 -27.77 18.99 -29.01
C HIS A 330 -29.07 19.46 -28.33
N ILE A 331 -29.01 20.42 -27.38
CA ILE A 331 -30.21 21.04 -26.79
C ILE A 331 -30.87 22.02 -27.78
N GLU A 332 -30.10 22.85 -28.50
CA GLU A 332 -30.61 23.81 -29.49
C GLU A 332 -31.34 23.12 -30.67
N ARG A 333 -30.97 21.87 -30.97
CA ARG A 333 -31.59 21.05 -32.02
C ARG A 333 -32.80 20.24 -31.55
N ALA A 334 -33.14 20.27 -30.26
CA ALA A 334 -34.36 19.63 -29.77
C ALA A 334 -35.60 20.46 -30.15
N GLU A 335 -36.66 19.81 -30.62
CA GLU A 335 -37.94 20.45 -30.94
C GLU A 335 -39.10 19.96 -30.05
N GLY A 336 -40.07 20.85 -29.82
CA GLY A 336 -41.33 20.49 -29.15
C GLY A 336 -41.16 20.08 -27.67
N PRO A 337 -41.97 19.12 -27.17
CA PRO A 337 -41.97 18.74 -25.75
C PRO A 337 -40.61 18.28 -25.21
N ARG A 338 -39.76 17.69 -26.06
CA ARG A 338 -38.41 17.26 -25.67
C ARG A 338 -37.49 18.44 -25.37
N ALA A 339 -37.63 19.56 -26.10
CA ALA A 339 -36.89 20.78 -25.83
C ALA A 339 -37.26 21.39 -24.47
N GLU A 340 -38.56 21.42 -24.14
CA GLU A 340 -39.06 21.88 -22.85
C GLU A 340 -38.52 20.99 -21.70
N LEU A 341 -38.53 19.66 -21.89
CA LEU A 341 -38.00 18.70 -20.92
C LEU A 341 -36.48 18.83 -20.72
N LEU A 342 -35.69 18.91 -21.80
CA LEU A 342 -34.23 19.06 -21.71
C LEU A 342 -33.83 20.39 -21.06
N ALA A 343 -34.56 21.48 -21.35
CA ALA A 343 -34.35 22.76 -20.68
C ALA A 343 -34.70 22.71 -19.17
N GLU A 344 -35.77 22.00 -18.79
CA GLU A 344 -36.09 21.79 -17.37
C GLU A 344 -35.01 20.95 -16.67
N LEU A 345 -34.58 19.83 -17.26
CA LEU A 345 -33.56 18.95 -16.70
C LEU A 345 -32.20 19.64 -16.59
N ALA A 346 -31.79 20.41 -17.59
CA ALA A 346 -30.57 21.23 -17.55
C ALA A 346 -30.65 22.31 -16.47
N SER A 347 -31.83 22.93 -16.27
CA SER A 347 -32.05 23.88 -15.16
C SER A 347 -32.00 23.20 -13.79
N GLN A 348 -32.61 22.03 -13.62
CA GLN A 348 -32.57 21.26 -12.37
C GLN A 348 -31.17 20.77 -12.01
N THR A 349 -30.35 20.38 -13.00
CA THR A 349 -29.00 19.83 -12.81
C THR A 349 -27.87 20.85 -12.98
N GLN A 350 -28.22 22.10 -13.35
CA GLN A 350 -27.30 23.19 -13.70
C GLN A 350 -26.30 22.85 -14.82
N GLN A 351 -26.56 21.79 -15.61
CA GLN A 351 -25.67 21.30 -16.68
C GLN A 351 -26.48 20.64 -17.81
N PRO A 352 -26.17 20.94 -19.10
CA PRO A 352 -26.64 20.16 -20.23
C PRO A 352 -26.39 18.64 -20.07
N PHE A 353 -27.42 17.83 -20.32
CA PHE A 353 -27.46 16.36 -20.11
C PHE A 353 -26.98 15.90 -18.70
N GLY A 354 -27.07 16.78 -17.70
CA GLY A 354 -26.66 16.52 -16.33
C GLY A 354 -27.41 15.35 -15.67
N HIS A 355 -28.64 15.06 -16.09
CA HIS A 355 -29.45 13.94 -15.58
C HIS A 355 -28.82 12.57 -15.86
N VAL A 356 -28.15 12.41 -17.00
CA VAL A 356 -27.39 11.19 -17.35
C VAL A 356 -26.01 11.24 -16.68
N ARG A 357 -25.29 12.36 -16.83
CA ARG A 357 -23.88 12.46 -16.40
C ARG A 357 -23.72 12.40 -14.88
N GLN A 358 -24.63 12.98 -14.11
CA GLN A 358 -24.65 12.81 -12.66
C GLN A 358 -24.94 11.36 -12.25
N ARG A 359 -25.74 10.61 -13.02
CA ARG A 359 -26.02 9.19 -12.77
C ARG A 359 -24.82 8.31 -13.08
N LEU A 360 -24.13 8.54 -14.19
CA LEU A 360 -22.86 7.90 -14.53
C LEU A 360 -21.81 8.12 -13.41
N ASN A 361 -21.61 9.37 -13.00
CA ASN A 361 -20.67 9.70 -11.91
C ASN A 361 -21.07 9.06 -10.57
N LEU A 362 -22.37 9.00 -10.24
CA LEU A 362 -22.87 8.31 -9.05
C LEU A 362 -22.73 6.79 -9.13
N PHE A 363 -22.80 6.18 -10.32
CA PHE A 363 -22.51 4.76 -10.52
C PHE A 363 -21.03 4.48 -10.24
N LEU A 364 -20.12 5.22 -10.90
CA LEU A 364 -18.67 5.08 -10.74
C LEU A 364 -18.23 5.29 -9.28
N ALA A 365 -18.73 6.34 -8.61
CA ALA A 365 -18.43 6.59 -7.20
C ALA A 365 -18.92 5.47 -6.26
N ARG A 366 -20.09 4.87 -6.53
CA ARG A 366 -20.60 3.71 -5.77
C ARG A 366 -19.78 2.45 -6.05
N TYR A 367 -19.33 2.26 -7.28
CA TYR A 367 -18.49 1.14 -7.68
C TYR A 367 -17.12 1.20 -7.00
N GLY A 368 -16.41 2.31 -7.13
CA GLY A 368 -15.11 2.53 -6.46
C GLY A 368 -15.18 2.40 -4.93
N ALA A 369 -16.22 2.97 -4.30
CA ALA A 369 -16.44 2.83 -2.86
C ALA A 369 -16.66 1.36 -2.43
N ARG A 370 -17.34 0.55 -3.24
CA ARG A 370 -17.47 -0.91 -3.00
C ARG A 370 -16.13 -1.62 -3.15
N GLN A 371 -15.34 -1.31 -4.18
CA GLN A 371 -14.02 -1.92 -4.38
C GLN A 371 -13.09 -1.67 -3.18
N ILE A 372 -12.99 -0.42 -2.72
CA ILE A 372 -12.20 -0.06 -1.53
C ILE A 372 -12.67 -0.84 -0.29
N GLN A 373 -14.00 -0.91 -0.05
CA GLN A 373 -14.56 -1.64 1.07
C GLN A 373 -14.23 -3.14 1.01
N HIS A 374 -14.45 -3.78 -0.14
CA HIS A 374 -14.25 -5.22 -0.30
C HIS A 374 -12.74 -5.60 -0.32
N ARG A 375 -11.85 -4.80 -0.94
CA ARG A 375 -10.38 -4.95 -0.83
C ARG A 375 -9.93 -4.95 0.62
N HIS A 376 -10.34 -3.94 1.39
CA HIS A 376 -9.92 -3.82 2.78
C HIS A 376 -10.44 -4.98 3.66
N LEU A 377 -11.67 -5.46 3.42
CA LEU A 377 -12.20 -6.65 4.09
C LEU A 377 -11.47 -7.94 3.67
N ALA A 378 -11.14 -8.11 2.39
CA ALA A 378 -10.36 -9.24 1.90
C ALA A 378 -8.97 -9.29 2.55
N MET A 379 -8.24 -8.17 2.55
CA MET A 379 -6.93 -8.05 3.21
C MET A 379 -6.99 -8.36 4.71
N LEU A 380 -8.03 -7.89 5.41
CA LEU A 380 -8.23 -8.19 6.83
C LEU A 380 -8.50 -9.69 7.07
N PHE A 381 -9.35 -10.34 6.25
CA PHE A 381 -9.60 -11.77 6.39
C PHE A 381 -8.36 -12.62 6.05
N ALA A 382 -7.60 -12.24 5.02
CA ALA A 382 -6.35 -12.90 4.64
C ALA A 382 -5.33 -12.84 5.78
N ARG A 383 -5.05 -11.64 6.30
CA ARG A 383 -4.12 -11.41 7.43
C ARG A 383 -4.60 -12.00 8.76
N MET A 384 -5.89 -12.32 8.91
CA MET A 384 -6.43 -13.05 10.06
C MET A 384 -6.41 -14.60 9.88
N GLY A 385 -5.98 -15.12 8.74
CA GLY A 385 -5.94 -16.56 8.46
C GLY A 385 -7.30 -17.17 8.09
N PHE A 386 -8.20 -16.39 7.47
CA PHE A 386 -9.50 -16.84 6.97
C PHE A 386 -9.58 -16.77 5.42
N PRO A 387 -8.85 -17.64 4.69
CA PRO A 387 -8.75 -17.54 3.22
C PRO A 387 -10.11 -17.63 2.52
N ASP A 388 -11.00 -18.53 2.92
CA ASP A 388 -12.34 -18.67 2.34
C ASP A 388 -13.18 -17.39 2.46
N ALA A 389 -13.00 -16.62 3.54
CA ALA A 389 -13.68 -15.34 3.75
C ALA A 389 -12.99 -14.19 3.00
N ALA A 390 -11.66 -14.26 2.84
CA ALA A 390 -10.90 -13.31 2.04
C ALA A 390 -11.27 -13.41 0.56
N ARG A 391 -11.24 -14.63 0.02
CA ARG A 391 -11.67 -14.98 -1.35
C ARG A 391 -13.07 -14.47 -1.64
N HIS A 392 -14.05 -14.78 -0.78
CA HIS A 392 -15.42 -14.29 -0.97
C HIS A 392 -15.56 -12.76 -0.99
N GLN A 393 -14.63 -12.00 -0.39
CA GLN A 393 -14.58 -10.54 -0.51
C GLN A 393 -13.82 -10.09 -1.77
N ALA A 394 -12.77 -10.78 -2.18
CA ALA A 394 -12.06 -10.51 -3.44
C ALA A 394 -12.94 -10.81 -4.66
N GLU A 395 -13.60 -11.99 -4.70
CA GLU A 395 -14.61 -12.42 -5.69
C GLU A 395 -15.79 -11.44 -5.83
N SER A 396 -16.02 -10.57 -4.84
CA SER A 396 -17.02 -9.49 -4.94
C SER A 396 -16.55 -8.32 -5.83
N ILE A 397 -15.36 -8.40 -6.42
CA ILE A 397 -14.73 -7.40 -7.29
C ILE A 397 -14.06 -8.11 -8.49
N PRO A 398 -14.28 -7.67 -9.74
CA PRO A 398 -13.67 -8.31 -10.92
C PRO A 398 -12.20 -7.94 -11.17
N ALA A 399 -11.61 -7.00 -10.41
CA ALA A 399 -10.26 -6.48 -10.62
C ALA A 399 -9.17 -7.51 -10.25
N ALA A 400 -8.29 -7.83 -11.20
CA ALA A 400 -7.25 -8.85 -11.05
C ALA A 400 -6.22 -8.53 -9.94
N SER A 401 -5.89 -7.26 -9.74
CA SER A 401 -4.97 -6.78 -8.69
C SER A 401 -5.35 -7.31 -7.31
N ILE A 402 -6.60 -7.09 -6.89
CA ILE A 402 -7.12 -7.47 -5.58
C ILE A 402 -7.19 -9.00 -5.43
N ARG A 403 -7.42 -9.75 -6.52
CA ARG A 403 -7.34 -11.22 -6.53
C ARG A 403 -5.92 -11.69 -6.22
N PHE A 404 -4.91 -11.19 -6.96
CA PHE A 404 -3.51 -11.55 -6.75
C PHE A 404 -3.01 -11.16 -5.35
N GLU A 405 -3.24 -9.92 -4.91
CA GLU A 405 -2.93 -9.49 -3.55
C GLU A 405 -3.57 -10.40 -2.49
N CYS A 406 -4.84 -10.75 -2.67
CA CYS A 406 -5.58 -11.56 -1.69
C CYS A 406 -5.01 -12.97 -1.59
N GLU A 407 -4.72 -13.63 -2.72
CA GLU A 407 -4.14 -14.97 -2.73
C GLU A 407 -2.71 -14.98 -2.17
N ILE A 408 -1.87 -14.01 -2.54
CA ILE A 408 -0.51 -13.89 -1.98
C ILE A 408 -0.58 -13.65 -0.46
N GLN A 409 -1.41 -12.73 0.02
CA GLN A 409 -1.58 -12.46 1.46
C GLN A 409 -2.18 -13.68 2.20
N CYS A 410 -2.99 -14.52 1.54
CA CYS A 410 -3.48 -15.79 2.09
C CYS A 410 -2.35 -16.84 2.17
N ALA A 411 -1.64 -17.10 1.08
CA ALA A 411 -0.56 -18.08 1.01
C ALA A 411 0.56 -17.75 2.02
N LEU A 412 0.98 -16.48 2.12
CA LEU A 412 1.91 -16.00 3.13
C LEU A 412 1.44 -16.29 4.55
N THR A 413 0.20 -15.92 4.88
CA THR A 413 -0.34 -16.12 6.25
C THR A 413 -0.52 -17.61 6.58
N VAL A 414 -0.87 -18.45 5.59
CA VAL A 414 -0.92 -19.90 5.77
C VAL A 414 0.48 -20.51 5.92
N SER A 415 1.49 -20.00 5.22
CA SER A 415 2.90 -20.41 5.38
C SER A 415 3.45 -20.06 6.77
N GLU A 416 3.19 -18.84 7.25
CA GLU A 416 3.52 -18.40 8.62
C GLU A 416 2.90 -19.36 9.66
N MET A 417 1.58 -19.57 9.60
CA MET A 417 0.87 -20.49 10.51
C MET A 417 1.32 -21.95 10.39
N SER A 418 1.79 -22.39 9.22
CA SER A 418 2.32 -23.74 9.00
C SER A 418 3.75 -23.87 9.52
N SER A 419 4.53 -22.79 9.47
CA SER A 419 5.86 -22.69 10.08
C SER A 419 5.79 -22.73 11.61
N GLU A 420 4.85 -22.01 12.25
CA GLU A 420 4.64 -22.09 13.71
C GLU A 420 4.35 -23.52 14.19
N ARG A 421 3.49 -24.25 13.47
CA ARG A 421 3.23 -25.69 13.70
C ARG A 421 4.47 -26.52 13.37
N GLY A 422 5.22 -26.06 12.36
CA GLY A 422 6.37 -26.66 11.72
C GLY A 422 6.00 -27.84 10.83
N ASP A 423 4.86 -27.71 10.17
CA ASP A 423 4.49 -28.46 8.96
C ASP A 423 5.25 -27.80 7.78
N LEU A 424 6.58 -27.91 7.83
CA LEU A 424 7.54 -27.12 7.01
C LEU A 424 7.58 -27.48 5.52
N LEU A 425 6.87 -28.53 5.10
CA LEU A 425 6.68 -28.83 3.67
C LEU A 425 5.53 -27.98 3.15
N ASP A 426 4.37 -28.07 3.80
CA ASP A 426 3.20 -27.22 3.55
C ASP A 426 3.59 -25.73 3.58
N ALA A 427 4.46 -25.30 4.51
CA ALA A 427 4.97 -23.92 4.54
C ALA A 427 5.81 -23.52 3.31
N LEU A 428 6.64 -24.42 2.79
CA LEU A 428 7.44 -24.20 1.58
C LEU A 428 6.55 -24.19 0.32
N ASP A 429 5.57 -25.09 0.25
CA ASP A 429 4.64 -25.19 -0.88
C ASP A 429 3.84 -23.87 -1.04
N HIS A 430 3.34 -23.28 0.05
CA HIS A 430 2.66 -21.98 0.01
C HIS A 430 3.61 -20.78 -0.23
N LEU A 431 4.93 -20.89 0.06
CA LEU A 431 5.91 -19.87 -0.35
C LEU A 431 6.16 -19.91 -1.86
N SER A 432 6.21 -21.11 -2.44
CA SER A 432 6.27 -21.29 -3.90
C SER A 432 5.01 -20.77 -4.59
N GLU A 433 3.82 -21.02 -4.02
CA GLU A 433 2.54 -20.48 -4.49
C GLU A 433 2.51 -18.95 -4.43
N ALA A 434 2.92 -18.34 -3.30
CA ALA A 434 3.01 -16.89 -3.16
C ALA A 434 3.95 -16.24 -4.18
N ARG A 435 5.04 -16.93 -4.56
CA ARG A 435 5.98 -16.47 -5.60
C ARG A 435 5.41 -16.63 -7.01
N ASP A 436 4.81 -17.77 -7.35
CA ASP A 436 4.16 -17.97 -8.66
C ASP A 436 3.08 -16.90 -8.91
N LEU A 437 2.27 -16.60 -7.89
CA LEU A 437 1.26 -15.54 -7.93
C LEU A 437 1.87 -14.14 -8.06
N LEU A 438 3.00 -13.85 -7.40
CA LEU A 438 3.72 -12.58 -7.54
C LEU A 438 4.24 -12.42 -8.99
N ASP A 439 4.99 -13.40 -9.47
CA ASP A 439 5.61 -13.39 -10.79
C ASP A 439 4.53 -13.29 -11.88
N ARG A 440 3.41 -14.05 -11.77
CA ARG A 440 2.27 -13.95 -12.70
C ARG A 440 1.51 -12.63 -12.58
N GLY A 441 1.34 -12.10 -11.37
CA GLY A 441 0.65 -10.82 -11.13
C GLY A 441 1.36 -9.65 -11.81
N ILE A 442 2.70 -9.65 -11.77
CA ILE A 442 3.53 -8.67 -12.50
C ILE A 442 3.43 -8.90 -14.02
N ASN A 443 3.64 -10.13 -14.49
CA ASN A 443 3.65 -10.46 -15.93
C ASN A 443 2.33 -10.12 -16.67
N CYS A 444 1.19 -10.08 -15.97
CA CYS A 444 -0.11 -9.67 -16.54
C CYS A 444 -0.55 -8.24 -16.19
N GLY A 445 0.30 -7.45 -15.54
CA GLY A 445 0.01 -6.05 -15.17
C GLY A 445 -1.02 -5.88 -14.04
N ALA A 446 -1.40 -6.96 -13.35
CA ALA A 446 -2.29 -6.90 -12.19
C ALA A 446 -1.58 -6.38 -10.93
N LEU A 447 -0.27 -6.60 -10.83
CA LEU A 447 0.66 -5.94 -9.91
C LEU A 447 1.55 -4.96 -10.72
N PRO A 448 2.04 -3.87 -10.11
CA PRO A 448 2.89 -2.92 -10.82
C PRO A 448 4.25 -3.54 -11.17
N ASP A 449 4.79 -3.10 -12.30
CA ASP A 449 6.14 -3.43 -12.76
C ASP A 449 7.21 -2.87 -11.79
N PRO A 450 8.07 -3.73 -11.19
CA PRO A 450 9.13 -3.29 -10.29
C PRO A 450 10.15 -2.33 -10.93
N TRP A 451 10.35 -2.34 -12.25
CA TRP A 451 11.31 -1.42 -12.89
C TRP A 451 10.93 0.06 -12.73
N ASN A 452 9.66 0.34 -12.39
CA ASN A 452 9.19 1.69 -12.09
C ASN A 452 9.80 2.28 -10.80
N TYR A 453 10.45 1.49 -9.93
CA TYR A 453 11.25 2.03 -8.82
C TYR A 453 12.41 2.88 -9.36
N LEU A 454 13.22 2.33 -10.27
CA LEU A 454 14.33 3.07 -10.88
C LEU A 454 13.84 4.05 -11.97
N GLY A 455 13.01 3.58 -12.90
CA GLY A 455 12.61 4.37 -14.07
C GLY A 455 11.72 5.58 -13.78
N PHE A 456 11.00 5.59 -12.65
CA PHE A 456 10.08 6.67 -12.28
C PHE A 456 10.13 7.05 -10.80
N GLN A 457 11.11 6.59 -10.01
CA GLN A 457 11.21 6.89 -8.56
C GLN A 457 9.91 6.54 -7.79
N ALA A 458 9.27 5.41 -8.17
CA ALA A 458 7.95 4.97 -7.72
C ALA A 458 6.77 5.94 -7.98
N GLN A 459 6.96 6.93 -8.83
CA GLN A 459 5.88 7.75 -9.38
C GLN A 459 5.21 7.07 -10.59
N PHE A 460 4.05 7.61 -10.98
CA PHE A 460 3.28 7.24 -12.17
C PHE A 460 2.96 8.53 -12.95
N PRO A 461 3.51 8.73 -14.16
CA PRO A 461 3.12 9.85 -15.01
C PRO A 461 1.68 9.69 -15.51
N LEU A 462 0.99 10.81 -15.68
CA LEU A 462 -0.37 10.91 -16.22
C LEU A 462 -0.40 11.55 -17.62
N PHE A 463 0.64 12.32 -17.97
CA PHE A 463 0.78 12.99 -19.26
C PHE A 463 2.24 13.04 -19.72
N HIS A 464 2.55 13.83 -20.76
CA HIS A 464 3.90 13.96 -21.34
C HIS A 464 4.81 14.91 -20.54
N THR A 465 4.20 15.81 -19.77
CA THR A 465 4.80 16.81 -18.88
C THR A 465 5.27 16.19 -17.56
N ARG A 466 6.45 16.61 -17.06
CA ARG A 466 7.00 16.15 -15.77
C ARG A 466 6.17 16.60 -14.56
N GLU A 467 5.35 17.64 -14.70
CA GLU A 467 4.45 18.14 -13.65
C GLU A 467 3.22 17.24 -13.45
N ASP A 468 2.75 16.55 -14.50
CA ASP A 468 1.55 15.71 -14.49
C ASP A 468 1.89 14.29 -13.97
N VAL A 469 2.42 14.21 -12.76
CA VAL A 469 2.98 12.99 -12.12
C VAL A 469 2.40 12.80 -10.71
N ILE A 470 2.19 11.54 -10.30
CA ILE A 470 1.64 11.18 -8.98
C ILE A 470 2.34 9.95 -8.36
N PRO A 471 2.36 9.77 -7.02
CA PRO A 471 2.87 8.55 -6.42
C PRO A 471 2.06 7.29 -6.78
N ASP A 472 2.73 6.20 -7.14
CA ASP A 472 2.09 4.89 -7.37
C ASP A 472 2.00 4.09 -6.07
N ALA A 473 0.93 4.30 -5.31
CA ALA A 473 0.66 3.57 -4.07
C ALA A 473 0.63 2.03 -4.23
N ARG A 474 0.53 1.49 -5.46
CA ARG A 474 0.65 0.04 -5.69
C ARG A 474 2.08 -0.46 -5.46
N LEU A 475 3.09 0.38 -5.68
CA LEU A 475 4.49 0.04 -5.42
C LEU A 475 4.77 -0.01 -3.90
N GLU A 476 4.11 0.84 -3.09
CA GLU A 476 4.11 0.72 -1.63
C GLU A 476 3.46 -0.59 -1.15
N ASP A 477 2.31 -0.97 -1.73
CA ASP A 477 1.65 -2.26 -1.45
C ASP A 477 2.52 -3.46 -1.92
N LEU A 478 3.27 -3.31 -3.03
CA LEU A 478 4.21 -4.32 -3.53
C LEU A 478 5.45 -4.47 -2.61
N LEU A 479 6.04 -3.37 -2.14
CA LEU A 479 7.07 -3.40 -1.08
C LEU A 479 6.54 -4.12 0.16
N THR A 480 5.32 -3.80 0.58
CA THR A 480 4.66 -4.43 1.74
C THR A 480 4.41 -5.93 1.55
N LEU A 481 4.13 -6.38 0.32
CA LEU A 481 4.04 -7.80 -0.04
C LEU A 481 5.40 -8.49 0.04
N MET A 482 6.44 -7.87 -0.54
CA MET A 482 7.81 -8.42 -0.55
C MET A 482 8.40 -8.53 0.85
N ASP A 483 8.20 -7.54 1.70
CA ASP A 483 8.73 -7.55 3.07
C ASP A 483 8.07 -8.63 3.95
N ARG A 484 6.79 -8.95 3.67
CA ARG A 484 6.13 -10.15 4.23
C ARG A 484 6.70 -11.45 3.64
N LEU A 485 6.95 -11.52 2.33
CA LEU A 485 7.52 -12.71 1.68
C LEU A 485 8.92 -13.03 2.22
N PHE A 486 9.80 -12.04 2.32
CA PHE A 486 11.11 -12.17 2.97
C PHE A 486 10.99 -12.58 4.45
N SER A 487 10.04 -12.00 5.19
CA SER A 487 9.77 -12.36 6.60
C SER A 487 9.28 -13.80 6.77
N ALA A 488 8.44 -14.29 5.85
CA ALA A 488 7.92 -15.65 5.86
C ALA A 488 9.01 -16.67 5.51
N TYR A 489 9.82 -16.39 4.47
CA TYR A 489 11.02 -17.20 4.16
C TYR A 489 12.01 -17.26 5.34
N GLY A 490 12.33 -16.13 5.97
CA GLY A 490 13.23 -16.08 7.13
C GLY A 490 12.70 -16.86 8.35
N THR A 491 11.39 -16.80 8.59
CA THR A 491 10.70 -17.59 9.63
C THR A 491 10.78 -19.09 9.34
N ALA A 492 10.43 -19.51 8.13
CA ALA A 492 10.46 -20.92 7.72
C ALA A 492 11.89 -21.50 7.76
N LEU A 493 12.88 -20.73 7.29
CA LEU A 493 14.31 -21.09 7.29
C LEU A 493 14.85 -21.26 8.72
N SER A 494 14.55 -20.31 9.61
CA SER A 494 14.93 -20.37 11.03
C SER A 494 14.31 -21.57 11.75
N GLU A 495 13.02 -21.85 11.51
CA GLU A 495 12.32 -22.98 12.12
C GLU A 495 12.85 -24.33 11.59
N ALA A 496 13.15 -24.43 10.29
CA ALA A 496 13.78 -25.60 9.69
C ALA A 496 15.16 -25.88 10.31
N ALA A 497 15.99 -24.86 10.49
CA ALA A 497 17.31 -24.99 11.11
C ALA A 497 17.22 -25.39 12.59
N ALA A 498 16.35 -24.73 13.37
CA ALA A 498 16.14 -25.02 14.78
C ALA A 498 15.49 -26.41 15.03
N ARG A 499 14.84 -27.01 14.03
CA ARG A 499 14.40 -28.43 14.04
C ARG A 499 15.44 -29.41 13.50
N GLY A 500 16.51 -28.95 12.86
CA GLY A 500 17.54 -29.78 12.22
C GLY A 500 17.10 -30.41 10.89
N ARG A 501 16.18 -29.76 10.16
CA ARG A 501 15.73 -30.15 8.82
C ARG A 501 16.65 -29.59 7.75
N ASN A 502 17.91 -30.02 7.78
CA ASN A 502 18.96 -29.55 6.87
C ASN A 502 18.56 -29.66 5.38
N ASP A 503 17.73 -30.66 5.05
CA ASP A 503 17.14 -30.89 3.73
C ASP A 503 16.18 -29.78 3.26
N LEU A 504 15.52 -29.10 4.20
CA LEU A 504 14.66 -27.93 3.93
C LEU A 504 15.44 -26.62 4.06
N VAL A 505 16.38 -26.53 5.00
CA VAL A 505 17.27 -25.36 5.17
C VAL A 505 17.98 -25.04 3.85
N SER A 506 18.59 -26.03 3.19
CA SER A 506 19.27 -25.81 1.90
C SER A 506 18.34 -25.43 0.75
N ARG A 507 17.04 -25.75 0.81
CA ARG A 507 16.05 -25.33 -0.19
C ARG A 507 15.63 -23.89 0.06
N LEU A 508 15.03 -23.65 1.22
CA LEU A 508 14.58 -22.32 1.67
C LEU A 508 15.68 -21.25 1.57
N ASN A 509 16.93 -21.59 1.90
CA ASN A 509 18.08 -20.69 1.74
C ASN A 509 18.33 -20.30 0.28
N ASN A 510 18.26 -21.26 -0.65
CA ASN A 510 18.55 -21.03 -2.06
C ASN A 510 17.37 -20.35 -2.77
N ASP A 511 16.14 -20.75 -2.45
CA ASP A 511 14.92 -20.17 -3.01
C ASP A 511 14.79 -18.69 -2.59
N PHE A 512 15.11 -18.37 -1.32
CA PHE A 512 15.20 -17.01 -0.80
C PHE A 512 16.39 -16.25 -1.40
N GLN A 513 17.57 -16.87 -1.59
CA GLN A 513 18.70 -16.21 -2.25
C GLN A 513 18.36 -15.78 -3.68
N ALA A 514 17.71 -16.65 -4.45
CA ALA A 514 17.30 -16.36 -5.83
C ALA A 514 16.21 -15.29 -5.90
N LEU A 515 15.30 -15.24 -4.90
CA LEU A 515 14.30 -14.16 -4.79
C LEU A 515 14.96 -12.82 -4.44
N ALA A 516 15.86 -12.82 -3.45
CA ALA A 516 16.58 -11.63 -2.97
C ALA A 516 17.45 -10.99 -4.06
N LEU A 517 18.23 -11.80 -4.79
CA LEU A 517 19.07 -11.32 -5.89
C LEU A 517 18.26 -10.76 -7.07
N ASN A 518 17.09 -11.34 -7.36
CA ASN A 518 16.20 -10.81 -8.40
C ASN A 518 15.55 -9.50 -7.96
N TRP A 519 15.12 -9.41 -6.69
CA TRP A 519 14.45 -8.22 -6.16
C TRP A 519 15.36 -7.00 -6.10
N ASP A 520 16.59 -7.15 -5.61
CA ASP A 520 17.52 -6.03 -5.48
C ASP A 520 17.99 -5.49 -6.85
N GLY A 521 17.86 -6.30 -7.91
CA GLY A 521 18.06 -5.87 -9.29
C GLY A 521 17.09 -4.78 -9.77
N TYR A 522 15.92 -4.63 -9.12
CA TYR A 522 14.97 -3.56 -9.40
C TYR A 522 15.29 -2.23 -8.69
N GLY A 523 16.38 -2.17 -7.92
CA GLY A 523 16.88 -0.93 -7.31
C GLY A 523 16.00 -0.28 -6.23
N ALA A 524 14.96 -0.97 -5.75
CA ALA A 524 14.00 -0.44 -4.78
C ALA A 524 14.66 0.13 -3.50
N SER A 525 15.78 -0.45 -3.05
CA SER A 525 16.55 0.01 -1.88
C SER A 525 17.63 1.06 -2.18
N ILE A 526 17.59 1.68 -3.37
CA ILE A 526 18.50 2.77 -3.79
C ILE A 526 17.74 4.11 -3.86
N VAL A 527 16.43 4.08 -4.10
CA VAL A 527 15.57 5.27 -4.14
C VAL A 527 15.40 5.84 -2.73
N ILE A 528 15.92 7.04 -2.47
CA ILE A 528 16.04 7.63 -1.13
C ILE A 528 14.68 7.75 -0.40
N ASP A 529 13.63 8.15 -1.12
CA ASP A 529 12.27 8.30 -0.57
C ASP A 529 11.58 6.96 -0.24
N LEU A 530 12.14 5.84 -0.71
CA LEU A 530 11.63 4.50 -0.41
C LEU A 530 12.43 3.88 0.74
N ASN A 531 11.78 3.74 1.89
CA ASN A 531 12.33 3.06 3.06
C ASN A 531 12.33 1.52 2.89
N ALA A 532 12.99 1.05 1.83
CA ALA A 532 13.03 -0.34 1.40
C ALA A 532 14.39 -0.98 1.75
N GLU A 533 14.37 -2.06 2.52
CA GLU A 533 15.58 -2.80 2.89
C GLU A 533 15.96 -3.81 1.80
N SER A 534 17.24 -3.86 1.42
CA SER A 534 17.79 -4.84 0.48
C SER A 534 17.40 -6.28 0.84
N GLY A 535 16.82 -6.98 -0.14
CA GLY A 535 16.50 -8.40 -0.09
C GLY A 535 17.73 -9.27 0.17
N VAL A 536 18.91 -8.90 -0.33
CA VAL A 536 20.17 -9.57 -0.03
C VAL A 536 20.57 -9.39 1.44
N ARG A 537 20.39 -8.20 2.04
CA ARG A 537 20.57 -7.97 3.49
C ARG A 537 19.56 -8.78 4.33
N ARG A 538 18.29 -8.80 3.92
CA ARG A 538 17.20 -9.62 4.52
C ARG A 538 17.55 -11.11 4.51
N TRP A 539 17.93 -11.65 3.35
CA TRP A 539 18.35 -13.04 3.14
C TRP A 539 19.57 -13.39 3.99
N TRP A 540 20.66 -12.63 3.86
CA TRP A 540 21.92 -12.90 4.55
C TRP A 540 21.72 -13.00 6.06
N SER A 541 20.93 -12.08 6.63
CA SER A 541 20.58 -12.05 8.05
C SER A 541 19.84 -13.31 8.50
N ALA A 542 18.86 -13.77 7.72
CA ALA A 542 18.14 -15.02 7.99
C ALA A 542 19.05 -16.25 7.85
N SER A 543 19.96 -16.27 6.88
CA SER A 543 20.95 -17.34 6.69
C SER A 543 21.98 -17.39 7.83
N GLN A 544 22.40 -16.24 8.39
CA GLN A 544 23.21 -16.21 9.62
C GLN A 544 22.42 -16.80 10.79
N ALA A 545 21.20 -16.31 11.03
CA ALA A 545 20.33 -16.76 12.12
C ALA A 545 20.09 -18.28 12.06
N ALA A 546 19.78 -18.80 10.87
CA ALA A 546 19.60 -20.22 10.62
C ALA A 546 20.88 -21.04 10.86
N ARG A 547 22.07 -20.56 10.45
CA ARG A 547 23.34 -21.24 10.76
C ARG A 547 23.55 -21.36 12.27
N VAL A 548 23.34 -20.27 13.01
CA VAL A 548 23.50 -20.24 14.48
C VAL A 548 22.46 -21.13 15.16
N LEU A 549 21.21 -21.13 14.71
CA LEU A 549 20.15 -22.01 15.22
C LEU A 549 20.44 -23.49 14.96
N ALA A 550 21.07 -23.85 13.83
CA ALA A 550 21.54 -25.22 13.58
C ALA A 550 22.71 -25.62 14.49
N THR A 551 23.65 -24.71 14.77
CA THR A 551 24.70 -24.96 15.78
C THR A 551 24.10 -25.13 17.17
N TRP A 552 23.17 -24.28 17.58
CA TRP A 552 22.44 -24.41 18.85
C TRP A 552 21.65 -25.73 18.95
N GLN A 553 21.01 -26.15 17.84
CA GLN A 553 20.30 -27.43 17.76
C GLN A 553 21.25 -28.60 18.04
N SER A 554 22.46 -28.58 17.49
CA SER A 554 23.47 -29.63 17.70
C SER A 554 24.26 -29.51 19.02
N ALA A 555 24.36 -28.31 19.61
CA ALA A 555 25.14 -28.02 20.83
C ALA A 555 24.67 -28.73 22.12
N GLY A 556 23.46 -29.32 22.13
CA GLY A 556 22.97 -30.21 23.19
C GLY A 556 22.95 -29.56 24.59
N ALA A 557 23.95 -29.87 25.43
CA ALA A 557 24.05 -29.36 26.80
C ALA A 557 24.71 -27.96 26.91
N ALA A 558 25.41 -27.48 25.87
CA ALA A 558 26.10 -26.19 25.87
C ALA A 558 25.19 -24.99 25.54
N ARG A 559 23.91 -25.23 25.19
CA ARG A 559 22.94 -24.23 24.71
C ARG A 559 22.73 -23.02 25.64
N GLY A 560 22.90 -23.22 26.96
CA GLY A 560 22.72 -22.19 27.98
C GLY A 560 24.02 -21.53 28.47
N ASP A 561 25.14 -21.72 27.79
CA ASP A 561 26.42 -21.10 28.15
C ASP A 561 26.63 -19.78 27.38
N LEU A 562 26.95 -18.69 28.09
CA LEU A 562 27.30 -17.42 27.44
C LEU A 562 28.58 -17.54 26.60
N ALA A 563 29.51 -18.42 26.96
CA ALA A 563 30.74 -18.65 26.17
C ALA A 563 30.46 -19.32 24.82
N PHE A 564 29.35 -20.07 24.68
CA PHE A 564 28.88 -20.57 23.39
C PHE A 564 28.39 -19.41 22.51
N TRP A 565 27.51 -18.56 23.06
CA TRP A 565 26.91 -17.45 22.31
C TRP A 565 27.92 -16.38 21.91
N ALA A 566 28.82 -15.99 22.81
CA ALA A 566 29.90 -15.03 22.51
C ALA A 566 30.72 -15.45 21.28
N LYS A 567 31.06 -16.75 21.18
CA LYS A 567 31.79 -17.31 20.03
C LYS A 567 30.97 -17.40 18.74
N GLN A 568 29.63 -17.46 18.81
CA GLN A 568 28.79 -17.45 17.61
C GLN A 568 28.56 -16.04 17.06
N VAL A 569 28.60 -15.01 17.92
CA VAL A 569 28.42 -13.60 17.54
C VAL A 569 29.63 -13.01 16.82
N GLU A 570 30.84 -13.45 17.19
CA GLU A 570 32.13 -12.96 16.65
C GLU A 570 32.23 -13.06 15.11
N ASP A 571 31.53 -14.02 14.49
CA ASP A 571 31.47 -14.20 13.03
C ASP A 571 30.60 -13.15 12.30
N PHE A 572 29.60 -12.55 12.96
CA PHE A 572 28.58 -11.73 12.30
C PHE A 572 28.45 -10.28 12.79
N SER A 573 29.11 -9.88 13.89
CA SER A 573 29.11 -8.49 14.36
C SER A 573 29.79 -7.49 13.41
N ARG A 574 30.35 -7.94 12.28
CA ARG A 574 31.03 -7.10 11.27
C ARG A 574 30.10 -6.43 10.25
N PHE A 575 28.82 -6.79 10.20
CA PHE A 575 27.87 -6.35 9.17
C PHE A 575 26.53 -5.88 9.77
N GLN A 576 26.56 -4.99 10.78
CA GLN A 576 25.36 -4.33 11.36
C GLN A 576 24.19 -5.31 11.67
N ALA A 577 24.50 -6.44 12.31
CA ALA A 577 23.66 -7.64 12.31
C ALA A 577 22.43 -7.63 13.24
N GLY A 578 21.84 -6.46 13.53
CA GLY A 578 20.63 -6.31 14.33
C GLY A 578 19.46 -7.21 13.90
N PRO A 579 19.10 -7.28 12.60
CA PRO A 579 18.07 -8.19 12.11
C PRO A 579 18.35 -9.68 12.36
N ALA A 580 19.63 -10.09 12.39
CA ALA A 580 20.02 -11.47 12.71
C ALA A 580 19.93 -11.76 14.22
N TYR A 581 20.41 -10.85 15.07
CA TYR A 581 20.18 -10.91 16.52
C TYR A 581 18.69 -11.03 16.85
N ALA A 582 17.87 -10.18 16.23
CA ALA A 582 16.42 -10.19 16.40
C ALA A 582 15.81 -11.56 16.08
N GLN A 583 16.11 -12.14 14.91
CA GLN A 583 15.59 -13.47 14.52
C GLN A 583 16.05 -14.59 15.47
N ILE A 584 17.31 -14.59 15.90
CA ILE A 584 17.83 -15.59 16.85
C ILE A 584 17.11 -15.48 18.21
N VAL A 585 16.97 -14.26 18.74
CA VAL A 585 16.29 -14.02 20.03
C VAL A 585 14.82 -14.39 19.95
N ASP A 586 14.11 -13.98 18.90
CA ASP A 586 12.68 -14.25 18.70
C ASP A 586 12.40 -15.77 18.66
N ALA A 587 13.18 -16.51 17.87
CA ALA A 587 13.08 -17.97 17.77
C ALA A 587 13.42 -18.70 19.09
N LEU A 588 14.32 -18.17 19.92
CA LEU A 588 14.65 -18.72 21.25
C LEU A 588 13.58 -18.35 22.30
N LEU A 589 12.91 -17.20 22.17
CA LEU A 589 11.78 -16.81 23.02
C LEU A 589 10.58 -17.74 22.81
N ASP A 590 10.27 -18.13 21.56
CA ASP A 590 9.24 -19.14 21.26
C ASP A 590 9.52 -20.49 21.94
N ARG A 591 10.81 -20.80 22.11
CA ARG A 591 11.32 -22.03 22.75
C ARG A 591 11.42 -21.89 24.28
N GLY A 592 11.18 -20.70 24.82
CA GLY A 592 11.19 -20.40 26.26
C GLY A 592 12.57 -20.32 26.91
N ASP A 593 13.66 -20.16 26.13
CA ASP A 593 15.03 -20.06 26.66
C ASP A 593 15.34 -18.64 27.19
N LEU A 594 14.66 -18.27 28.27
CA LEU A 594 14.81 -16.97 28.93
C LEU A 594 16.27 -16.67 29.37
N PRO A 595 17.09 -17.63 29.86
CA PRO A 595 18.49 -17.37 30.17
C PRO A 595 19.35 -17.03 28.94
N ALA A 596 19.23 -17.78 27.84
CA ALA A 596 20.03 -17.51 26.63
C ALA A 596 19.64 -16.19 25.95
N THR A 597 18.33 -15.94 25.82
CA THR A 597 17.79 -14.70 25.23
C THR A 597 18.14 -13.46 26.03
N MET A 598 18.15 -13.54 27.37
CA MET A 598 18.66 -12.45 28.21
C MET A 598 20.14 -12.18 27.95
N GLY A 599 20.98 -13.21 27.76
CA GLY A 599 22.40 -13.02 27.43
C GLY A 599 22.59 -12.30 26.08
N LEU A 600 21.90 -12.77 25.05
CA LEU A 600 21.98 -12.22 23.69
C LEU A 600 21.46 -10.77 23.60
N LEU A 601 20.34 -10.45 24.26
CA LEU A 601 19.79 -9.08 24.23
C LEU A 601 20.74 -8.04 24.87
N MET A 602 21.48 -8.42 25.90
CA MET A 602 22.46 -7.53 26.55
C MET A 602 23.74 -7.41 25.72
N GLN A 603 24.17 -8.51 25.07
CA GLN A 603 25.30 -8.47 24.14
C GLN A 603 25.01 -7.61 22.90
N TRP A 604 23.80 -7.69 22.36
CA TRP A 604 23.35 -6.83 21.26
C TRP A 604 23.24 -5.37 21.70
N LEU A 605 22.67 -5.08 22.89
CA LEU A 605 22.55 -3.70 23.40
C LEU A 605 23.91 -2.97 23.50
N ASN A 606 24.97 -3.67 23.92
CA ASN A 606 26.35 -3.13 23.94
C ASN A 606 26.95 -2.85 22.54
N GLN A 607 26.28 -3.28 21.47
CA GLN A 607 26.71 -3.14 20.07
C GLN A 607 25.63 -2.44 19.20
N ALA A 608 24.54 -1.96 19.82
CA ALA A 608 23.37 -1.46 19.12
C ALA A 608 23.61 -0.03 18.61
N ILE A 609 23.51 0.15 17.30
CA ILE A 609 23.33 1.48 16.70
C ILE A 609 21.94 2.04 17.04
N PRO A 610 21.68 3.36 16.95
CA PRO A 610 20.39 3.95 17.33
C PRO A 610 19.17 3.22 16.76
N GLY A 611 19.20 2.83 15.47
CA GLY A 611 18.11 2.11 14.80
C GLY A 611 17.75 0.73 15.37
N ASP A 612 18.67 0.05 16.05
CA ASP A 612 18.41 -1.26 16.67
C ASP A 612 17.57 -1.15 17.95
N LEU A 613 17.63 0.00 18.63
CA LEU A 613 17.17 0.15 20.01
C LEU A 613 15.65 0.00 20.15
N ALA A 614 14.88 0.71 19.32
CA ALA A 614 13.44 0.79 19.45
C ALA A 614 12.73 1.29 18.17
N GLY A 615 11.45 0.96 18.04
CA GLY A 615 10.57 1.44 16.96
C GLY A 615 9.70 0.33 16.39
N ASN A 616 10.28 -0.85 16.13
CA ASN A 616 9.58 -2.03 15.62
C ASN A 616 9.54 -3.18 16.67
N PRO A 617 8.66 -4.19 16.54
CA PRO A 617 8.52 -5.28 17.52
C PRO A 617 9.75 -6.19 17.68
N LYS A 618 10.65 -6.21 16.69
CA LYS A 618 11.87 -7.01 16.62
C LYS A 618 13.13 -6.24 17.08
N SER A 619 13.00 -4.95 17.43
CA SER A 619 14.06 -4.14 18.06
C SER A 619 14.45 -4.67 19.45
N VAL A 620 15.58 -4.21 19.99
CA VAL A 620 16.04 -4.55 21.35
C VAL A 620 14.94 -4.27 22.38
N GLY A 621 14.33 -3.07 22.36
CA GLY A 621 13.23 -2.68 23.25
C GLY A 621 11.98 -3.54 23.08
N GLY A 622 11.64 -3.93 21.85
CA GLY A 622 10.52 -4.82 21.55
C GLY A 622 10.72 -6.23 22.13
N LEU A 623 11.89 -6.82 21.91
CA LEU A 623 12.23 -8.18 22.35
C LEU A 623 12.52 -8.26 23.85
N LEU A 624 13.05 -7.21 24.48
CA LEU A 624 13.05 -7.08 25.95
C LEU A 624 11.62 -7.12 26.52
N GLY A 625 10.67 -6.46 25.84
CA GLY A 625 9.24 -6.50 26.20
C GLY A 625 8.61 -7.89 26.02
N ARG A 626 8.97 -8.61 24.95
CA ARG A 626 8.55 -10.00 24.69
C ARG A 626 9.12 -10.96 25.74
N TRP A 627 10.41 -10.80 26.10
CA TRP A 627 11.08 -11.55 27.16
C TRP A 627 10.37 -11.39 28.50
N LEU A 628 10.08 -10.13 28.90
CA LEU A 628 9.44 -9.86 30.18
C LEU A 628 7.99 -10.32 30.22
N GLN A 629 7.26 -10.26 29.10
CA GLN A 629 5.92 -10.85 28.99
C GLN A 629 5.97 -12.38 29.23
N LEU A 630 6.89 -13.10 28.58
CA LEU A 630 7.03 -14.55 28.75
C LEU A 630 7.53 -14.93 30.16
N ALA A 631 8.43 -14.14 30.74
CA ALA A 631 8.83 -14.29 32.14
C ALA A 631 7.65 -14.09 33.11
N THR A 632 6.72 -13.19 32.78
CA THR A 632 5.51 -12.91 33.58
C THR A 632 4.25 -13.62 33.10
N ASP A 633 4.37 -14.70 32.32
CA ASP A 633 3.23 -15.52 31.89
C ASP A 633 3.03 -16.77 32.79
N PRO A 634 1.87 -16.95 33.44
CA PRO A 634 1.59 -18.09 34.32
C PRO A 634 1.41 -19.44 33.60
N VAL A 635 1.37 -19.47 32.25
CA VAL A 635 1.40 -20.68 31.43
C VAL A 635 2.83 -21.19 31.27
N HIS A 636 3.78 -20.29 31.03
CA HIS A 636 5.18 -20.62 30.77
C HIS A 636 5.99 -20.75 32.08
N VAL A 637 5.70 -19.91 33.09
CA VAL A 637 6.50 -19.77 34.31
C VAL A 637 5.74 -20.20 35.57
N ARG A 638 6.43 -20.93 36.46
CA ARG A 638 5.95 -21.24 37.81
C ARG A 638 6.46 -20.23 38.82
N ARG A 639 5.54 -19.59 39.55
CA ARG A 639 5.82 -18.66 40.66
C ARG A 639 6.87 -19.24 41.63
N SER A 640 8.03 -18.60 41.71
CA SER A 640 9.14 -19.02 42.58
C SER A 640 10.06 -17.84 42.93
N GLN A 641 10.84 -17.97 44.01
CA GLN A 641 11.84 -16.96 44.39
C GLN A 641 13.00 -16.90 43.39
N ASP A 642 13.43 -18.04 42.84
CA ASP A 642 14.54 -18.07 41.87
C ASP A 642 14.15 -17.44 40.53
N HIS A 643 12.88 -17.58 40.11
CA HIS A 643 12.37 -16.81 38.97
C HIS A 643 12.25 -15.30 39.30
N THR A 644 11.81 -14.93 40.51
CA THR A 644 11.76 -13.51 40.93
C THR A 644 13.15 -12.86 40.84
N ARG A 645 14.18 -13.56 41.32
CA ARG A 645 15.59 -13.18 41.18
C ARG A 645 16.08 -13.08 39.73
N MET A 646 15.50 -13.86 38.80
CA MET A 646 15.84 -13.78 37.38
C MET A 646 15.32 -12.47 36.77
N VAL A 647 14.11 -12.03 37.15
CA VAL A 647 13.56 -10.72 36.73
C VAL A 647 14.31 -9.57 37.40
N GLU A 648 14.65 -9.68 38.70
CA GLU A 648 15.49 -8.69 39.39
C GLU A 648 16.89 -8.58 38.75
N ARG A 649 17.49 -9.70 38.34
CA ARG A 649 18.77 -9.74 37.62
C ARG A 649 18.64 -9.15 36.21
N PHE A 650 17.55 -9.43 35.49
CA PHE A 650 17.31 -8.88 34.14
C PHE A 650 17.39 -7.34 34.15
N PHE A 651 16.70 -6.67 35.08
CA PHE A 651 16.79 -5.21 35.20
C PHE A 651 18.17 -4.73 35.63
N ALA A 652 18.81 -5.41 36.58
CA ALA A 652 20.14 -5.02 37.07
C ALA A 652 21.27 -5.25 36.03
N VAL A 653 21.06 -6.12 35.03
CA VAL A 653 21.97 -6.28 33.89
C VAL A 653 21.61 -5.29 32.79
N LEU A 654 20.33 -5.05 32.50
CA LEU A 654 19.87 -4.05 31.54
C LEU A 654 20.39 -2.64 31.88
N GLU A 655 20.23 -2.23 33.14
CA GLU A 655 20.77 -0.97 33.70
C GLU A 655 22.30 -0.85 33.53
N ALA A 656 23.02 -1.97 33.54
CA ALA A 656 24.48 -2.00 33.41
C ALA A 656 25.00 -2.18 31.97
N ASN A 657 24.14 -2.47 31.00
CA ASN A 657 24.50 -2.64 29.57
C ASN A 657 23.86 -1.55 28.68
N ALA A 658 22.90 -0.78 29.21
CA ALA A 658 22.32 0.36 28.50
C ALA A 658 23.22 1.60 28.49
N GLU A 659 24.20 1.70 29.39
CA GLU A 659 25.15 2.83 29.52
C GLU A 659 24.51 4.22 29.27
N SER A 660 24.88 4.90 28.18
CA SER A 660 24.33 6.22 27.81
C SER A 660 22.84 6.20 27.45
N TYR A 661 22.33 5.08 26.92
CA TYR A 661 20.91 4.88 26.60
C TYR A 661 20.01 4.68 27.84
N TRP A 662 20.58 4.64 29.06
CA TRP A 662 19.79 4.60 30.33
C TRP A 662 19.37 6.00 30.82
N THR A 663 20.03 7.05 30.32
CA THR A 663 19.80 8.46 30.67
C THR A 663 19.12 9.22 29.54
N VAL A 664 18.46 10.33 29.85
CA VAL A 664 17.88 11.21 28.83
C VAL A 664 19.01 12.00 28.14
N PRO A 665 19.10 12.01 26.79
CA PRO A 665 20.07 12.84 26.08
C PRO A 665 19.81 14.33 26.33
N ARG A 666 20.86 15.13 26.23
CA ARG A 666 20.79 16.59 26.33
C ARG A 666 20.88 17.21 24.95
N LEU A 667 20.49 18.48 24.87
CA LEU A 667 20.75 19.34 23.72
C LEU A 667 21.93 20.22 24.13
N ASP A 668 23.14 19.76 23.82
CA ASP A 668 24.43 20.40 24.06
C ASP A 668 25.27 20.40 22.78
N ASP A 669 26.33 21.23 22.76
CA ASP A 669 27.10 21.54 21.55
C ASP A 669 27.67 20.29 20.86
N GLU A 670 28.08 19.27 21.63
CA GLU A 670 28.54 17.96 21.09
C GLU A 670 27.43 17.21 20.32
N LEU A 671 26.17 17.31 20.76
CA LEU A 671 25.03 16.68 20.08
C LEU A 671 24.53 17.52 18.89
N LEU A 672 24.76 18.84 18.90
CA LEU A 672 24.52 19.71 17.76
C LEU A 672 25.56 19.47 16.66
N GLU A 673 26.84 19.36 17.01
CA GLU A 673 27.92 18.99 16.07
C GLU A 673 27.70 17.60 15.44
N LEU A 674 27.17 16.63 16.20
CA LEU A 674 26.77 15.31 15.69
C LEU A 674 25.47 15.30 14.87
N ALA A 675 24.68 16.39 14.92
CA ALA A 675 23.42 16.53 14.18
C ALA A 675 23.58 17.34 12.88
N ILE A 676 24.68 18.06 12.71
CA ILE A 676 25.11 18.52 11.38
C ILE A 676 25.32 17.27 10.51
N PRO A 677 24.79 17.22 9.28
CA PRO A 677 25.15 16.14 8.36
C PRO A 677 26.65 16.20 8.11
N ALA A 678 27.38 15.19 8.59
CA ALA A 678 28.52 14.73 7.83
C ALA A 678 28.00 14.39 6.43
N GLN A 679 28.66 14.91 5.39
CA GLN A 679 28.61 14.29 4.09
C GLN A 679 29.62 13.12 4.13
N PRO A 680 29.16 11.87 4.12
CA PRO A 680 29.75 10.85 3.31
C PRO A 680 28.92 10.81 2.04
N THR A 681 29.46 11.35 0.95
CA THR A 681 28.97 10.89 -0.34
C THR A 681 29.25 9.38 -0.42
N LEU A 682 28.35 8.59 -1.02
CA LEU A 682 28.65 7.17 -1.31
C LEU A 682 29.89 7.03 -2.21
N LEU A 683 30.28 8.12 -2.88
CA LEU A 683 31.50 8.26 -3.65
C LEU A 683 32.76 8.29 -2.78
N GLU A 684 32.76 8.95 -1.62
CA GLU A 684 33.92 9.00 -0.71
C GLU A 684 34.21 7.65 -0.04
N GLU A 685 33.20 6.94 0.49
CA GLU A 685 33.42 5.57 1.01
C GLU A 685 33.92 4.61 -0.09
N LEU A 686 33.57 4.86 -1.37
CA LEU A 686 34.12 4.14 -2.51
C LEU A 686 35.56 4.56 -2.84
N MET A 687 35.88 5.86 -2.82
CA MET A 687 37.22 6.38 -3.12
C MET A 687 38.25 5.96 -2.06
N ASP A 688 37.90 6.02 -0.77
CA ASP A 688 38.73 5.50 0.33
C ASP A 688 38.96 3.98 0.17
N SER A 689 38.01 3.24 -0.40
CA SER A 689 38.16 1.80 -0.69
C SER A 689 39.08 1.50 -1.88
N ILE A 690 39.32 2.49 -2.77
CA ILE A 690 40.16 2.38 -3.96
C ILE A 690 41.60 2.85 -3.68
N GLY A 691 41.83 3.57 -2.57
CA GLY A 691 43.15 3.73 -1.97
C GLY A 691 44.11 4.68 -2.69
N GLN A 692 43.59 5.74 -3.32
CA GLN A 692 44.40 6.86 -3.79
C GLN A 692 44.49 7.90 -2.67
N THR A 693 45.67 8.02 -2.05
CA THR A 693 45.98 9.14 -1.14
C THR A 693 46.48 10.32 -1.97
N ASP A 694 45.80 11.47 -1.87
CA ASP A 694 46.25 12.72 -2.50
C ASP A 694 47.63 13.14 -1.95
N ASP A 695 48.62 13.16 -2.83
CA ASP A 695 49.99 13.59 -2.55
C ASP A 695 50.23 14.98 -3.17
N ASP A 696 49.92 16.06 -2.43
CA ASP A 696 50.50 17.36 -2.74
C ASP A 696 50.64 18.32 -1.54
N SER A 697 51.79 19.02 -1.50
CA SER A 697 52.12 20.18 -0.65
C SER A 697 52.03 20.10 0.90
N ASP A 698 53.13 19.70 1.57
CA ASP A 698 54.03 20.68 2.26
C ASP A 698 55.28 20.02 2.92
N GLU A 699 56.47 20.12 2.31
CA GLU A 699 57.76 19.94 3.02
C GLU A 699 58.08 21.24 3.79
N PRO A 700 58.50 21.20 5.08
CA PRO A 700 59.93 20.98 5.37
C PRO A 700 60.29 20.41 6.78
N PRO A 701 61.58 20.18 7.10
CA PRO A 701 62.62 19.50 6.33
C PRO A 701 63.19 18.27 7.09
N ARG A 702 63.91 17.38 6.40
CA ARG A 702 64.51 16.15 6.97
C ARG A 702 65.59 16.40 8.03
N GLU A 703 65.57 15.63 9.13
CA GLU A 703 66.77 15.16 9.87
C GLU A 703 66.61 13.66 10.24
N ASP A 704 67.74 12.95 10.36
CA ASP A 704 67.86 11.48 10.25
C ASP A 704 67.48 10.65 11.50
N ALA A 705 66.95 9.42 11.32
CA ALA A 705 67.20 8.26 12.21
C ALA A 705 66.72 6.88 11.66
N GLU A 706 67.67 6.09 11.14
CA GLU A 706 67.91 4.64 11.32
C GLU A 706 66.80 3.63 11.77
N LEU A 707 66.64 2.55 10.98
CA LEU A 707 66.60 1.10 11.34
C LEU A 707 65.53 0.60 12.37
N ASP A 708 64.96 -0.62 12.27
CA ASP A 708 65.54 -1.87 11.77
C ASP A 708 64.51 -2.96 11.36
N ASN A 709 65.02 -3.92 10.58
CA ASN A 709 64.43 -5.14 10.01
C ASN A 709 63.64 -6.08 10.97
N GLN A 710 62.62 -6.78 10.44
CA GLN A 710 62.56 -8.27 10.25
C GLN A 710 61.18 -8.67 9.65
N PHE A 711 61.05 -9.46 8.56
CA PHE A 711 61.37 -10.89 8.36
C PHE A 711 60.55 -11.82 9.32
N GLU A 712 59.93 -12.95 8.92
CA GLU A 712 60.13 -13.81 7.73
C GLU A 712 58.97 -14.85 7.49
N SER A 713 58.39 -14.91 6.27
CA SER A 713 57.96 -16.17 5.56
C SER A 713 56.89 -17.13 6.17
N ASN A 714 56.41 -18.24 5.54
CA ASN A 714 56.65 -18.81 4.19
C ASN A 714 55.51 -19.71 3.63
N ASP A 715 55.58 -19.93 2.29
CA ASP A 715 55.39 -21.19 1.51
C ASP A 715 54.00 -21.75 1.08
N GLY A 716 53.82 -21.78 -0.26
CA GLY A 716 53.51 -22.98 -1.08
C GLY A 716 52.06 -23.52 -1.17
N SER A 717 51.62 -24.19 -2.24
CA SER A 717 52.12 -24.46 -3.62
C SER A 717 50.95 -25.10 -4.45
N ASP A 718 50.97 -25.54 -5.73
CA ASP A 718 51.98 -25.88 -6.76
C ASP A 718 51.26 -25.97 -8.16
N TYR A 719 51.99 -26.25 -9.25
CA TYR A 719 51.57 -26.73 -10.60
C TYR A 719 51.31 -25.76 -11.78
N THR A 720 51.64 -26.26 -12.98
CA THR A 720 52.37 -25.51 -14.04
C THR A 720 52.33 -26.17 -15.45
N ASN A 721 52.94 -25.50 -16.45
CA ASN A 721 53.28 -25.89 -17.85
C ASN A 721 52.16 -25.72 -18.91
N GLY A 722 52.43 -25.35 -20.18
CA GLY A 722 53.67 -25.06 -20.94
C GLY A 722 53.50 -25.37 -22.45
N PHE A 723 54.35 -25.00 -23.43
CA PHE A 723 55.59 -24.18 -23.50
C PHE A 723 55.97 -23.93 -25.00
N ASP A 724 57.06 -23.19 -25.29
CA ASP A 724 57.83 -23.10 -26.58
C ASP A 724 57.25 -22.21 -27.73
N GLY A 725 57.99 -21.31 -28.42
CA GLY A 725 59.37 -20.77 -28.28
C GLY A 725 59.66 -19.72 -29.41
N GLY A 726 60.28 -18.55 -29.14
CA GLY A 726 61.73 -18.25 -29.34
C GLY A 726 62.04 -17.58 -30.70
N GLU A 727 62.95 -16.60 -30.91
CA GLU A 727 63.86 -15.79 -30.07
C GLU A 727 64.20 -14.46 -30.81
N GLY A 728 64.74 -13.41 -30.15
CA GLY A 728 65.42 -12.31 -30.87
C GLY A 728 65.62 -10.94 -30.16
N GLU A 729 66.56 -10.86 -29.22
CA GLU A 729 67.41 -9.70 -28.80
C GLU A 729 66.88 -8.23 -28.94
N LEU A 730 66.94 -7.34 -27.92
CA LEU A 730 67.83 -7.25 -26.76
C LEU A 730 67.35 -6.21 -25.70
N ALA A 731 67.75 -6.44 -24.44
CA ALA A 731 67.92 -5.50 -23.31
C ALA A 731 66.70 -5.05 -22.45
N ASP A 732 66.88 -5.32 -21.15
CA ASP A 732 66.37 -4.67 -19.93
C ASP A 732 64.88 -4.88 -19.52
N GLU A 733 64.58 -4.60 -18.24
CA GLU A 733 63.63 -5.39 -17.40
C GLU A 733 62.24 -4.74 -17.12
N ASP A 734 61.32 -5.59 -16.61
CA ASP A 734 60.04 -5.32 -15.92
C ASP A 734 58.77 -4.88 -16.68
N GLY A 735 57.60 -5.34 -16.17
CA GLY A 735 56.26 -4.75 -16.38
C GLY A 735 55.35 -5.43 -17.42
N LEU A 736 54.30 -6.13 -16.96
CA LEU A 736 53.26 -6.73 -17.81
C LEU A 736 52.14 -5.73 -18.21
N ASP A 737 51.68 -5.89 -19.45
CA ASP A 737 50.51 -5.34 -20.17
C ASP A 737 49.52 -4.35 -19.49
N ASP A 738 49.20 -3.28 -20.24
CA ASP A 738 47.94 -2.53 -20.15
C ASP A 738 46.73 -3.38 -20.57
N ASP A 739 45.55 -3.16 -19.97
CA ASP A 739 44.26 -3.16 -20.70
C ASP A 739 43.07 -2.50 -19.93
N GLU A 740 43.31 -1.49 -19.07
CA GLU A 740 42.25 -0.71 -18.36
C GLU A 740 42.31 0.81 -18.64
N THR A 741 42.70 1.22 -19.85
CA THR A 741 42.82 2.65 -20.24
C THR A 741 42.09 3.02 -21.54
N LEU A 742 41.08 2.24 -21.95
CA LEU A 742 40.31 2.51 -23.18
C LEU A 742 39.23 3.61 -23.05
N PHE A 743 38.85 4.00 -21.82
CA PHE A 743 37.75 4.94 -21.57
C PHE A 743 38.16 6.38 -21.24
N SER A 744 39.43 6.65 -20.94
CA SER A 744 39.92 8.01 -20.63
C SER A 744 40.10 8.91 -21.86
N ALA A 745 40.24 8.34 -23.06
CA ALA A 745 40.60 9.07 -24.28
C ALA A 745 39.45 9.80 -25.02
N ALA A 746 38.33 10.10 -24.33
CA ALA A 746 37.11 10.64 -24.96
C ALA A 746 36.79 12.11 -24.62
N TYR A 747 37.41 12.71 -23.59
CA TYR A 747 37.06 14.05 -23.09
C TYR A 747 38.20 15.09 -23.10
N ASP A 748 39.44 14.68 -23.39
CA ASP A 748 40.66 15.50 -23.19
C ASP A 748 40.89 16.67 -24.17
N ASP A 749 40.05 16.88 -25.21
CA ASP A 749 40.30 17.93 -26.23
C ASP A 749 39.02 18.67 -26.70
N VAL A 750 37.99 18.76 -25.86
CA VAL A 750 36.79 19.57 -26.11
C VAL A 750 36.82 20.86 -25.29
N THR A 751 37.55 21.86 -25.78
CA THR A 751 37.47 23.22 -25.22
C THR A 751 36.13 23.87 -25.57
N PHE A 752 35.17 23.80 -24.64
CA PHE A 752 33.87 24.44 -24.80
C PHE A 752 34.06 25.95 -24.99
N ARG A 753 33.66 26.46 -26.14
CA ARG A 753 33.89 27.85 -26.52
C ARG A 753 32.59 28.62 -26.41
N ASP A 754 32.42 29.24 -25.26
CA ASP A 754 31.31 30.15 -25.00
C ASP A 754 31.16 31.20 -26.13
N SER A 755 29.90 31.54 -26.40
CA SER A 755 29.48 32.53 -27.39
C SER A 755 28.29 33.40 -26.91
N ALA A 756 27.97 33.35 -25.62
CA ALA A 756 27.01 34.20 -24.93
C ALA A 756 27.74 35.05 -23.85
N ASP A 757 28.56 36.00 -24.30
CA ASP A 757 29.25 37.00 -23.45
C ASP A 757 28.25 38.03 -22.88
N ASP A 758 27.36 37.58 -21.99
CA ASP A 758 26.41 38.42 -21.25
C ASP A 758 26.63 38.44 -19.72
N GLY A 759 27.46 37.52 -19.20
CA GLY A 759 28.04 37.59 -17.86
C GLY A 759 27.16 37.06 -16.72
N PHE A 760 26.16 36.22 -17.02
CA PHE A 760 25.44 35.45 -16.02
C PHE A 760 25.93 33.99 -16.03
N GLU A 761 26.31 33.47 -14.85
CA GLU A 761 26.49 32.04 -14.66
C GLU A 761 25.09 31.39 -14.68
N SER A 762 24.81 30.59 -15.70
CA SER A 762 23.57 29.81 -15.76
C SER A 762 23.58 28.75 -14.65
N GLU A 763 22.51 28.69 -13.87
CA GLU A 763 22.40 27.82 -12.70
C GLU A 763 22.61 26.35 -13.09
N LEU A 764 23.64 25.74 -12.50
CA LEU A 764 23.93 24.31 -12.62
C LEU A 764 23.03 23.55 -11.63
N ILE A 765 22.04 22.84 -12.17
CA ILE A 765 21.22 21.82 -11.49
C ILE A 765 20.41 22.36 -10.30
N ASP A 766 19.09 22.23 -10.42
CA ASP A 766 18.11 22.47 -9.35
C ASP A 766 18.29 21.42 -8.24
N GLU A 767 19.22 21.65 -7.31
CA GLU A 767 19.42 20.86 -6.09
C GLU A 767 18.30 21.12 -5.07
N GLY A 768 17.09 20.68 -5.42
CA GLY A 768 15.95 20.62 -4.50
C GLY A 768 16.33 19.93 -3.19
N SER A 769 15.96 20.54 -2.05
CA SER A 769 16.52 20.24 -0.73
C SER A 769 16.53 18.76 -0.38
N LEU A 770 17.74 18.18 -0.28
CA LEU A 770 17.95 16.77 0.06
C LEU A 770 17.29 16.39 1.40
N PRO A 771 16.36 15.41 1.44
CA PRO A 771 15.74 14.96 2.68
C PRO A 771 16.77 14.49 3.71
N GLY A 772 16.66 14.97 4.95
CA GLY A 772 17.59 14.63 6.02
C GLY A 772 18.88 15.45 6.06
N ALA A 773 18.94 16.59 5.36
CA ALA A 773 20.07 17.52 5.38
C ALA A 773 19.95 18.66 6.43
N THR A 774 18.78 18.84 7.05
CA THR A 774 18.56 19.96 8.00
C THR A 774 18.92 19.61 9.45
N GLU A 775 19.26 20.62 10.26
CA GLU A 775 19.64 20.47 11.68
C GLU A 775 18.61 19.66 12.48
N PHE A 776 17.31 19.97 12.30
CA PHE A 776 16.26 19.29 13.04
C PHE A 776 16.04 17.84 12.60
N GLU A 777 16.35 17.47 11.36
CA GLU A 777 16.30 16.09 10.89
C GLU A 777 17.48 15.27 11.43
N GLY A 778 18.68 15.85 11.51
CA GLY A 778 19.83 15.25 12.19
C GLY A 778 19.54 15.01 13.67
N LEU A 779 19.02 16.02 14.37
CA LEU A 779 18.57 15.90 15.76
C LEU A 779 17.47 14.83 15.93
N TYR A 780 16.53 14.73 14.99
CA TYR A 780 15.50 13.70 15.00
C TYR A 780 16.09 12.29 14.84
N ARG A 781 17.04 12.11 13.89
CA ARG A 781 17.74 10.85 13.61
C ARG A 781 18.44 10.29 14.85
N GLU A 782 19.13 11.15 15.61
CA GLU A 782 19.86 10.73 16.81
C GLU A 782 19.01 10.64 18.09
N LEU A 783 18.10 11.59 18.32
CA LEU A 783 17.34 11.64 19.57
C LEU A 783 16.18 10.64 19.60
N VAL A 784 15.45 10.45 18.49
CA VAL A 784 14.21 9.66 18.50
C VAL A 784 14.43 8.19 18.87
N PRO A 785 15.42 7.45 18.33
CA PRO A 785 15.59 6.04 18.70
C PRO A 785 15.96 5.86 20.17
N ARG A 786 16.84 6.74 20.69
CA ARG A 786 17.20 6.80 22.13
C ARG A 786 15.97 7.08 23.00
N LEU A 787 15.15 8.07 22.63
CA LEU A 787 13.89 8.40 23.31
C LEU A 787 12.89 7.24 23.28
N ARG A 788 12.75 6.52 22.16
CA ARG A 788 11.89 5.33 22.04
C ARG A 788 12.40 4.13 22.86
N PHE A 789 13.71 4.05 23.12
CA PHE A 789 14.27 3.07 24.04
C PHE A 789 13.90 3.38 25.51
N LEU A 790 13.97 4.64 25.93
CA LEU A 790 13.46 5.09 27.24
C LEU A 790 11.94 4.89 27.39
N GLU A 791 11.18 5.04 26.30
CA GLU A 791 9.75 4.67 26.25
C GLU A 791 9.56 3.17 26.49
N SER A 792 10.45 2.35 25.92
CA SER A 792 10.43 0.89 26.07
C SER A 792 10.79 0.46 27.49
N ILE A 793 11.81 1.04 28.12
CA ILE A 793 12.15 0.84 29.54
C ILE A 793 10.95 1.22 30.44
N SER A 794 10.30 2.35 30.15
CA SER A 794 9.08 2.77 30.87
C SER A 794 7.95 1.75 30.73
N ARG A 795 7.79 1.12 29.56
CA ARG A 795 6.82 0.02 29.34
C ARG A 795 7.22 -1.26 30.08
N LEU A 796 8.51 -1.61 30.15
CA LEU A 796 9.00 -2.76 30.94
C LEU A 796 8.60 -2.63 32.42
N TRP A 797 8.82 -1.48 33.05
CA TRP A 797 8.41 -1.26 34.44
C TRP A 797 6.90 -1.43 34.65
N GLN A 798 6.06 -0.98 33.71
CA GLN A 798 4.61 -1.20 33.76
C GLN A 798 4.25 -2.70 33.65
N GLN A 799 4.95 -3.45 32.80
CA GLN A 799 4.78 -4.91 32.67
C GLN A 799 5.15 -5.65 33.97
N VAL A 800 6.27 -5.28 34.65
CA VAL A 800 6.62 -5.85 35.97
C VAL A 800 5.48 -5.65 36.96
N VAL A 801 4.91 -4.45 37.02
CA VAL A 801 3.84 -4.12 37.97
C VAL A 801 2.58 -4.97 37.72
N ALA A 802 2.21 -5.19 36.45
CA ALA A 802 1.11 -6.10 36.10
C ALA A 802 1.43 -7.57 36.45
N GLY A 803 2.67 -8.00 36.19
CA GLY A 803 3.19 -9.34 36.49
C GLY A 803 3.48 -9.61 37.98
N ALA A 804 3.55 -8.58 38.84
CA ALA A 804 4.03 -8.68 40.22
C ALA A 804 3.31 -9.73 41.08
N HIS A 805 2.04 -10.01 40.79
CA HIS A 805 1.25 -11.05 41.44
C HIS A 805 1.78 -12.50 41.19
N LEU A 806 2.78 -12.66 40.32
CA LEU A 806 3.51 -13.90 40.00
C LEU A 806 4.94 -13.94 40.57
N LEU A 807 5.43 -12.82 41.12
CA LEU A 807 6.82 -12.60 41.56
C LEU A 807 6.91 -12.58 43.12
N PRO A 808 6.86 -13.76 43.79
CA PRO A 808 6.74 -13.84 45.23
C PRO A 808 8.01 -13.38 45.98
N GLY A 809 7.95 -12.17 46.53
CA GLY A 809 9.01 -11.60 47.35
C GLY A 809 9.95 -10.66 46.61
N LEU A 810 9.50 -10.07 45.49
CA LEU A 810 10.15 -8.97 44.78
C LEU A 810 10.63 -7.89 45.77
N ASP A 811 11.91 -7.52 45.68
CA ASP A 811 12.56 -6.60 46.61
C ASP A 811 11.92 -5.19 46.59
N PRO A 812 11.35 -4.70 47.72
CA PRO A 812 10.82 -3.34 47.81
C PRO A 812 11.87 -2.25 47.56
N GLU A 813 13.16 -2.49 47.84
CA GLU A 813 14.22 -1.52 47.59
C GLU A 813 14.51 -1.37 46.09
N ARG A 814 14.41 -2.47 45.31
CA ARG A 814 14.48 -2.42 43.84
C ARG A 814 13.30 -1.67 43.21
N ALA A 815 12.08 -1.91 43.70
CA ALA A 815 10.89 -1.18 43.25
C ALA A 815 10.98 0.33 43.57
N LEU A 816 11.61 0.71 44.69
CA LEU A 816 11.90 2.10 45.03
C LEU A 816 12.99 2.71 44.12
N GLY A 817 14.03 1.95 43.78
CA GLY A 817 15.06 2.36 42.80
C GLY A 817 14.47 2.68 41.43
N TRP A 818 13.67 1.78 40.86
CA TRP A 818 12.97 2.03 39.58
C TRP A 818 11.99 3.21 39.69
N THR A 819 11.35 3.42 40.85
CA THR A 819 10.49 4.59 41.08
C THR A 819 11.30 5.91 41.04
N ALA A 820 12.53 5.90 41.55
CA ALA A 820 13.42 7.06 41.50
C ALA A 820 13.92 7.33 40.07
N GLN A 821 14.34 6.30 39.33
CA GLN A 821 14.76 6.45 37.93
C GLN A 821 13.63 6.97 37.04
N ALA A 822 12.41 6.45 37.21
CA ALA A 822 11.23 6.93 36.50
C ALA A 822 10.84 8.38 36.86
N HIS A 823 11.29 8.93 38.00
CA HIS A 823 11.12 10.33 38.37
C HIS A 823 12.22 11.21 37.75
N ALA A 824 13.49 10.80 37.87
CA ALA A 824 14.62 11.51 37.27
C ALA A 824 14.44 11.68 35.76
N MET A 825 14.04 10.60 35.06
CA MET A 825 13.72 10.62 33.63
C MET A 825 12.63 11.63 33.27
N GLN A 826 11.64 11.88 34.13
CA GLN A 826 10.63 12.92 33.88
C GLN A 826 11.21 14.33 34.02
N GLU A 827 12.03 14.56 35.05
CA GLU A 827 12.67 15.86 35.29
C GLU A 827 13.69 16.20 34.18
N GLU A 828 14.43 15.20 33.67
CA GLU A 828 15.34 15.34 32.53
C GLU A 828 14.60 15.55 31.20
N LEU A 829 13.50 14.80 30.94
CA LEU A 829 12.69 14.99 29.72
C LEU A 829 11.97 16.34 29.69
N LEU A 830 11.65 16.93 30.84
CA LEU A 830 11.18 18.32 30.91
C LEU A 830 12.28 19.31 30.52
N GLY A 831 13.52 19.10 30.99
CA GLY A 831 14.67 19.90 30.57
C GLY A 831 14.94 19.82 29.06
N LEU A 832 14.84 18.63 28.47
CA LEU A 832 14.99 18.41 27.02
C LEU A 832 13.84 19.06 26.22
N LEU A 833 12.59 18.94 26.69
CA LEU A 833 11.43 19.61 26.07
C LEU A 833 11.62 21.13 26.03
N ASP A 834 12.06 21.70 27.15
CA ASP A 834 12.26 23.14 27.30
C ASP A 834 13.41 23.64 26.42
N ALA A 835 14.50 22.86 26.28
CA ALA A 835 15.62 23.18 25.40
C ALA A 835 15.21 23.17 23.92
N ILE A 836 14.60 22.08 23.44
CA ILE A 836 14.14 21.95 22.05
C ILE A 836 13.11 23.04 21.71
N TRP A 837 12.20 23.37 22.63
CA TRP A 837 11.23 24.43 22.42
C TRP A 837 11.88 25.81 22.24
N GLN A 838 12.89 26.13 23.07
CA GLN A 838 13.61 27.41 23.06
C GLN A 838 14.59 27.56 21.87
N HIS A 839 15.07 26.46 21.30
CA HIS A 839 15.98 26.47 20.15
C HIS A 839 15.32 27.14 18.92
N GLN A 840 16.03 28.04 18.25
CA GLN A 840 15.47 28.85 17.16
C GLN A 840 15.86 28.28 15.79
N ILE A 841 14.87 28.07 14.93
CA ILE A 841 15.09 27.77 13.51
C ILE A 841 15.46 29.11 12.82
N PRO A 842 16.45 29.14 11.92
CA PRO A 842 16.77 30.33 11.12
C PRO A 842 15.54 30.87 10.37
N THR A 843 15.45 32.20 10.22
CA THR A 843 14.37 32.80 9.42
C THR A 843 14.61 32.52 7.94
N PRO A 844 13.60 32.11 7.16
CA PRO A 844 13.75 31.85 5.73
C PRO A 844 14.19 33.11 4.97
N SER A 845 14.81 32.91 3.81
CA SER A 845 15.23 33.98 2.91
C SER A 845 14.09 34.39 1.96
N GLY A 846 14.35 35.30 1.03
CA GLY A 846 13.38 35.70 0.00
C GLY A 846 13.18 34.67 -1.13
N TYR A 847 13.91 33.55 -1.12
CA TYR A 847 13.85 32.51 -2.16
C TYR A 847 12.89 31.38 -1.77
N SER A 848 12.13 30.88 -2.77
CA SER A 848 11.11 29.82 -2.66
C SER A 848 11.48 28.70 -1.68
N ASP A 849 12.65 28.13 -1.89
CA ASP A 849 12.99 26.79 -1.39
C ASP A 849 13.45 26.86 0.06
N SER A 850 13.98 28.01 0.47
CA SER A 850 14.25 28.31 1.89
C SER A 850 12.97 28.41 2.74
N GLY A 851 11.81 28.66 2.13
CA GLY A 851 10.51 28.53 2.80
C GLY A 851 10.13 27.07 3.04
N ILE A 852 10.38 26.19 2.06
CA ILE A 852 10.14 24.75 2.18
C ILE A 852 11.06 24.13 3.24
N GLU A 853 12.35 24.50 3.24
CA GLU A 853 13.31 24.05 4.26
C GLU A 853 12.88 24.45 5.68
N PHE A 854 12.42 25.69 5.87
CA PHE A 854 11.92 26.18 7.15
C PHE A 854 10.71 25.37 7.65
N ASP A 855 9.75 25.07 6.76
CA ASP A 855 8.58 24.25 7.10
C ASP A 855 8.97 22.81 7.48
N VAL A 856 9.94 22.20 6.78
CA VAL A 856 10.49 20.87 7.12
C VAL A 856 11.15 20.88 8.50
N GLN A 857 11.98 21.89 8.81
CA GLN A 857 12.59 22.04 10.13
C GLN A 857 11.54 22.26 11.23
N LEU A 858 10.52 23.08 10.97
CA LEU A 858 9.46 23.40 11.94
C LEU A 858 8.57 22.19 12.24
N GLN A 859 8.16 21.45 11.21
CA GLN A 859 7.42 20.19 11.35
C GLN A 859 8.24 19.16 12.14
N THR A 860 9.51 18.98 11.79
CA THR A 860 10.40 18.02 12.46
C THR A 860 10.63 18.39 13.93
N LYS A 861 10.78 19.69 14.24
CA LYS A 861 10.79 20.21 15.62
C LYS A 861 9.50 19.89 16.37
N HIS A 862 8.34 20.08 15.75
CA HIS A 862 7.05 19.75 16.36
C HIS A 862 6.91 18.25 16.64
N GLU A 863 7.35 17.39 15.73
CA GLU A 863 7.32 15.93 15.91
C GLU A 863 8.26 15.46 17.02
N LEU A 864 9.49 15.98 17.07
CA LEU A 864 10.44 15.68 18.14
C LEU A 864 9.89 16.07 19.53
N LEU A 865 9.29 17.26 19.66
CA LEU A 865 8.59 17.69 20.88
C LEU A 865 7.44 16.72 21.25
N GLN A 866 6.71 16.20 20.26
CA GLN A 866 5.67 15.19 20.48
C GLN A 866 6.22 13.83 20.93
N VAL A 867 7.41 13.42 20.47
CA VAL A 867 8.11 12.23 20.95
C VAL A 867 8.51 12.40 22.42
N VAL A 868 9.21 13.50 22.77
CA VAL A 868 9.64 13.79 24.16
C VAL A 868 8.44 13.80 25.12
N MET A 869 7.34 14.46 24.74
CA MET A 869 6.08 14.43 25.52
C MET A 869 5.52 13.00 25.67
N GLY A 870 5.62 12.16 24.65
CA GLY A 870 5.19 10.76 24.68
C GLY A 870 5.99 9.92 25.68
N VAL A 871 7.33 10.04 25.68
CA VAL A 871 8.22 9.34 26.62
C VAL A 871 7.92 9.77 28.05
N HIS A 872 7.83 11.09 28.32
CA HIS A 872 7.54 11.62 29.66
C HIS A 872 6.22 11.06 30.21
N VAL A 873 5.19 10.95 29.36
CA VAL A 873 3.89 10.39 29.74
C VAL A 873 3.99 8.89 30.09
N GLN A 874 4.83 8.11 29.39
CA GLN A 874 5.06 6.70 29.75
C GLN A 874 5.90 6.55 31.01
N ALA A 875 6.92 7.39 31.22
CA ALA A 875 7.72 7.42 32.44
C ALA A 875 6.85 7.75 33.66
N ARG A 876 5.97 8.76 33.55
CA ARG A 876 4.98 9.10 34.60
C ARG A 876 4.02 7.95 34.89
N ARG A 877 3.53 7.27 33.86
CA ARG A 877 2.63 6.12 34.03
C ARG A 877 3.35 4.94 34.69
N ALA A 878 4.61 4.68 34.35
CA ALA A 878 5.46 3.70 35.02
C ALA A 878 5.68 4.05 36.49
N GLU A 879 6.03 5.30 36.79
CA GLU A 879 6.22 5.81 38.15
C GLU A 879 4.94 5.66 39.02
N LEU A 880 3.77 6.00 38.47
CA LEU A 880 2.47 5.82 39.12
C LEU A 880 2.20 4.35 39.48
N MET A 881 2.55 3.43 38.57
CA MET A 881 2.37 1.99 38.74
C MET A 881 3.37 1.40 39.74
N LEU A 882 4.66 1.74 39.64
CA LEU A 882 5.72 1.31 40.58
C LEU A 882 5.44 1.77 42.02
N ARG A 883 5.02 3.02 42.20
CA ARG A 883 4.56 3.57 43.50
C ARG A 883 3.37 2.81 44.11
N GLY A 884 2.66 2.00 43.32
CA GLY A 884 1.58 1.12 43.76
C GLY A 884 2.03 -0.25 44.28
N LEU A 885 3.26 -0.67 44.02
CA LEU A 885 3.87 -1.88 44.62
C LEU A 885 4.46 -1.60 46.00
N SER A 886 5.01 -0.40 46.24
CA SER A 886 5.65 -0.06 47.50
C SER A 886 4.67 -0.14 48.68
N PRO A 887 5.06 -0.71 49.84
CA PRO A 887 4.26 -0.63 51.05
C PRO A 887 4.06 0.85 51.45
N SER A 888 2.92 1.17 52.06
CA SER A 888 2.48 2.56 52.28
C SER A 888 3.24 3.29 53.40
N VAL A 889 4.54 3.50 53.23
CA VAL A 889 5.36 4.34 54.09
C VAL A 889 4.86 5.78 53.98
N VAL A 890 4.40 6.34 55.10
CA VAL A 890 3.82 7.68 55.16
C VAL A 890 4.94 8.73 55.23
N ALA A 891 5.59 8.96 54.10
CA ALA A 891 6.32 10.19 53.86
C ALA A 891 5.33 11.37 54.02
N ASN A 892 5.51 12.17 55.08
CA ASN A 892 4.52 13.18 55.48
C ASN A 892 4.36 14.31 54.44
N ASP A 893 5.43 14.57 53.68
CA ASP A 893 5.60 15.73 52.78
C ASP A 893 4.79 15.65 51.47
N ASP A 894 4.45 14.43 51.01
CA ASP A 894 3.90 14.23 49.67
C ASP A 894 2.52 14.92 49.47
N ARG A 895 2.25 15.51 48.30
CA ARG A 895 1.03 16.30 48.06
C ARG A 895 -0.24 15.45 48.27
N ARG A 896 -1.34 16.08 48.70
CA ARG A 896 -2.67 15.42 48.92
C ARG A 896 -3.32 14.84 47.65
N GLU A 897 -2.69 15.05 46.49
CA GLU A 897 -3.04 14.49 45.18
C GLU A 897 -2.32 13.15 44.96
N HIS A 898 -0.98 13.17 45.00
CA HIS A 898 -0.14 11.98 44.90
C HIS A 898 -0.49 10.92 45.95
N ARG A 899 -0.80 11.31 47.20
CA ARG A 899 -1.30 10.34 48.21
C ARG A 899 -2.62 9.66 47.83
N LEU A 900 -3.50 10.32 47.06
CA LEU A 900 -4.74 9.72 46.55
C LEU A 900 -4.48 8.84 45.33
N TRP A 901 -3.59 9.27 44.43
CA TRP A 901 -3.15 8.49 43.27
C TRP A 901 -2.41 7.21 43.68
N ARG A 902 -1.44 7.28 44.60
CA ARG A 902 -0.75 6.10 45.15
C ARG A 902 -1.71 5.10 45.79
N LEU A 903 -2.69 5.59 46.57
CA LEU A 903 -3.74 4.74 47.16
C LEU A 903 -4.59 4.05 46.07
N LEU A 904 -4.96 4.77 45.02
CA LEU A 904 -5.78 4.23 43.94
C LEU A 904 -5.02 3.24 43.06
N ALA A 905 -3.79 3.58 42.64
CA ALA A 905 -2.92 2.70 41.86
C ALA A 905 -2.62 1.40 42.62
N GLY A 906 -2.19 1.49 43.88
CA GLY A 906 -1.96 0.32 44.74
C GLY A 906 -3.22 -0.54 44.91
N ALA A 907 -4.40 0.07 45.08
CA ALA A 907 -5.66 -0.65 45.16
C ALA A 907 -6.10 -1.30 43.84
N VAL A 908 -5.78 -0.70 42.69
CA VAL A 908 -6.00 -1.29 41.36
C VAL A 908 -5.08 -2.49 41.15
N ILE A 909 -3.78 -2.34 41.39
CA ILE A 909 -2.75 -3.38 41.20
C ILE A 909 -2.99 -4.59 42.10
N HIS A 910 -3.37 -4.37 43.37
CA HIS A 910 -3.69 -5.45 44.33
C HIS A 910 -5.14 -5.95 44.24
N GLY A 911 -5.96 -5.42 43.33
CA GLY A 911 -7.36 -5.85 43.14
C GLY A 911 -8.34 -5.48 44.27
N ASP A 912 -8.01 -4.52 45.13
CA ASP A 912 -8.91 -4.01 46.17
C ASP A 912 -10.00 -3.09 45.58
N THR A 913 -10.99 -3.73 44.97
CA THR A 913 -12.19 -3.08 44.43
C THR A 913 -12.97 -2.26 45.48
N ALA A 914 -12.82 -2.54 46.78
CA ALA A 914 -13.49 -1.80 47.85
C ALA A 914 -12.76 -0.48 48.17
N THR A 915 -11.43 -0.41 48.03
CA THR A 915 -10.69 0.86 48.09
C THR A 915 -10.83 1.65 46.80
N VAL A 916 -10.77 1.02 45.62
CA VAL A 916 -11.04 1.66 44.32
C VAL A 916 -12.39 2.40 44.34
N ARG A 917 -13.48 1.71 44.73
CA ARG A 917 -14.83 2.29 44.82
C ARG A 917 -14.96 3.47 45.81
N ARG A 918 -14.08 3.57 46.82
CA ARG A 918 -14.05 4.68 47.79
C ARG A 918 -13.20 5.85 47.30
N ALA A 919 -12.06 5.59 46.67
CA ALA A 919 -11.10 6.60 46.24
C ALA A 919 -11.47 7.25 44.89
N LEU A 920 -11.91 6.47 43.90
CA LEU A 920 -12.18 6.94 42.54
C LEU A 920 -13.20 8.12 42.50
N PRO A 921 -14.33 8.12 43.23
CA PRO A 921 -15.25 9.26 43.23
C PRO A 921 -14.71 10.52 43.92
N VAL A 922 -13.60 10.43 44.66
CA VAL A 922 -12.88 11.61 45.20
C VAL A 922 -11.95 12.20 44.15
N LEU A 923 -11.25 11.33 43.41
CA LEU A 923 -10.34 11.71 42.33
C LEU A 923 -11.08 12.35 41.15
N LEU A 924 -12.13 11.69 40.63
CA LEU A 924 -12.86 12.17 39.44
C LEU A 924 -13.46 13.57 39.64
N ARG A 925 -13.84 13.94 40.89
CA ARG A 925 -14.32 15.29 41.25
C ARG A 925 -13.22 16.37 41.32
N ARG A 926 -11.94 16.00 41.24
CA ARG A 926 -10.81 16.92 41.07
C ARG A 926 -10.44 17.02 39.59
N LEU A 927 -10.26 15.88 38.92
CA LEU A 927 -9.97 15.82 37.48
C LEU A 927 -11.02 16.57 36.67
N SER A 928 -12.31 16.51 37.04
CA SER A 928 -13.42 17.25 36.40
C SER A 928 -13.33 18.78 36.46
N LYS A 929 -12.22 19.36 36.93
CA LYS A 929 -11.94 20.81 36.96
C LYS A 929 -10.65 21.19 36.22
N GLN A 930 -10.00 20.23 35.56
CA GLN A 930 -8.71 20.42 34.90
C GLN A 930 -8.89 20.33 33.36
N PRO A 931 -8.22 21.17 32.56
CA PRO A 931 -8.47 21.32 31.13
C PRO A 931 -7.96 20.11 30.33
N LEU A 932 -8.83 19.21 29.87
CA LEU A 932 -8.40 18.01 29.12
C LEU A 932 -8.04 18.32 27.66
N LEU A 933 -8.56 19.41 27.12
CA LEU A 933 -8.24 19.90 25.77
C LEU A 933 -6.98 20.75 25.77
N TYR A 934 -6.26 20.74 24.64
CA TYR A 934 -5.10 21.59 24.36
C TYR A 934 -5.13 22.09 22.90
N VAL A 935 -4.41 23.18 22.63
CA VAL A 935 -4.16 23.72 21.27
C VAL A 935 -2.92 23.01 20.72
N PRO A 936 -2.93 22.44 19.50
CA PRO A 936 -1.77 21.74 18.93
C PRO A 936 -0.61 22.72 18.64
N LEU A 937 0.62 22.21 18.54
CA LEU A 937 1.84 23.03 18.34
C LEU A 937 1.71 23.90 17.09
N ASP A 938 1.25 23.27 16.01
CA ASP A 938 0.97 23.81 14.67
C ASP A 938 -0.04 24.97 14.66
N ALA A 939 -0.80 25.16 15.76
CA ALA A 939 -1.72 26.29 15.97
C ALA A 939 -1.27 27.20 17.13
N GLY A 940 0.05 27.33 17.35
CA GLY A 940 0.64 28.13 18.43
C GLY A 940 0.51 27.50 19.82
N GLY A 941 0.45 26.18 19.90
CA GLY A 941 0.21 25.42 21.13
C GLY A 941 1.38 25.45 22.12
N ASP A 942 1.08 25.75 23.39
CA ASP A 942 2.05 25.69 24.49
C ASP A 942 2.40 24.23 24.85
N PRO A 943 3.68 23.80 24.73
CA PRO A 943 4.10 22.42 25.01
C PRO A 943 3.82 21.96 26.44
N HIS A 944 3.94 22.82 27.45
CA HIS A 944 3.65 22.45 28.83
C HIS A 944 2.14 22.24 29.06
N LYS A 945 1.29 23.08 28.46
CA LYS A 945 -0.18 22.90 28.52
C LYS A 945 -0.59 21.58 27.84
N MET A 946 0.03 21.28 26.70
CA MET A 946 -0.16 20.04 25.94
C MET A 946 0.33 18.81 26.71
N LEU A 947 1.54 18.82 27.27
CA LEU A 947 2.07 17.75 28.12
C LEU A 947 1.22 17.55 29.39
N ALA A 948 0.78 18.63 30.02
CA ALA A 948 -0.11 18.54 31.18
C ALA A 948 -1.48 17.94 30.82
N ALA A 949 -1.99 18.17 29.61
CA ALA A 949 -3.20 17.53 29.10
C ALA A 949 -2.98 16.04 28.80
N ARG A 950 -1.93 15.68 28.03
CA ARG A 950 -1.55 14.30 27.71
C ARG A 950 -1.24 13.45 28.96
N THR A 951 -0.62 14.04 29.98
CA THR A 951 -0.41 13.37 31.28
C THR A 951 -1.74 13.03 31.95
N ARG A 952 -2.72 13.95 31.91
CA ARG A 952 -4.06 13.71 32.47
C ARG A 952 -4.93 12.79 31.60
N HIS A 953 -4.67 12.70 30.30
CA HIS A 953 -5.16 11.59 29.47
C HIS A 953 -4.60 10.27 30.01
N ALA A 954 -3.29 10.13 30.20
CA ALA A 954 -2.68 8.87 30.62
C ALA A 954 -3.12 8.40 32.03
N ASP A 955 -3.32 9.34 32.96
CA ASP A 955 -3.97 9.11 34.25
C ASP A 955 -5.38 8.48 34.09
N LEU A 956 -6.17 8.97 33.13
CA LEU A 956 -7.51 8.43 32.82
C LEU A 956 -7.44 7.10 32.05
N GLN A 957 -6.46 6.94 31.14
CA GLN A 957 -6.18 5.72 30.39
C GLN A 957 -5.87 4.55 31.34
N PHE A 958 -4.95 4.76 32.29
CA PHE A 958 -4.60 3.76 33.31
C PHE A 958 -5.85 3.20 34.00
N LEU A 959 -6.82 4.07 34.32
CA LEU A 959 -8.08 3.68 34.93
C LEU A 959 -8.99 2.91 33.94
N VAL A 960 -9.21 3.38 32.71
CA VAL A 960 -10.10 2.66 31.77
C VAL A 960 -9.52 1.34 31.26
N GLU A 961 -8.21 1.15 31.34
CA GLU A 961 -7.51 -0.09 31.01
C GLU A 961 -7.61 -1.15 32.13
N HIS A 962 -7.42 -0.74 33.39
CA HIS A 962 -7.36 -1.68 34.52
C HIS A 962 -8.73 -1.95 35.16
N LEU A 963 -9.65 -0.96 35.21
CA LEU A 963 -10.96 -1.14 35.84
C LEU A 963 -11.83 -2.25 35.21
N PRO A 964 -11.89 -2.45 33.87
CA PRO A 964 -12.62 -3.56 33.27
C PRO A 964 -12.13 -4.93 33.72
N ARG A 965 -10.79 -5.09 33.84
CA ARG A 965 -10.14 -6.35 34.24
C ARG A 965 -10.47 -6.75 35.69
N LEU A 966 -10.83 -5.76 36.52
CA LEU A 966 -11.37 -5.95 37.89
C LEU A 966 -12.90 -6.10 37.94
N GLY A 967 -13.58 -6.18 36.79
CA GLY A 967 -15.05 -6.25 36.69
C GLY A 967 -15.77 -4.92 36.98
N LEU A 968 -15.06 -3.79 36.99
CA LEU A 968 -15.56 -2.47 37.39
C LEU A 968 -16.05 -1.63 36.20
N LEU A 969 -16.81 -2.25 35.28
CA LEU A 969 -17.32 -1.61 34.04
C LEU A 969 -18.16 -0.35 34.29
N ARG A 970 -18.89 -0.29 35.41
CA ARG A 970 -19.68 0.89 35.81
C ARG A 970 -18.77 2.05 36.22
N GLU A 971 -17.65 1.73 36.85
CA GLU A 971 -16.62 2.67 37.24
C GLU A 971 -15.83 3.16 36.02
N THR A 972 -15.50 2.28 35.05
CA THR A 972 -14.97 2.67 33.72
C THR A 972 -15.87 3.70 33.02
N SER A 973 -17.20 3.48 33.01
CA SER A 973 -18.16 4.44 32.46
C SER A 973 -18.16 5.80 33.21
N GLN A 974 -17.86 5.81 34.52
CA GLN A 974 -17.70 7.07 35.28
C GLN A 974 -16.43 7.83 34.91
N VAL A 975 -15.34 7.13 34.55
CA VAL A 975 -14.11 7.76 34.03
C VAL A 975 -14.41 8.46 32.69
N LEU A 976 -15.03 7.76 31.73
CA LEU A 976 -15.45 8.35 30.45
C LEU A 976 -16.40 9.55 30.62
N GLN A 977 -17.41 9.42 31.50
CA GLN A 977 -18.32 10.53 31.83
C GLN A 977 -17.61 11.71 32.52
N THR A 978 -16.42 11.50 33.08
CA THR A 978 -15.60 12.56 33.65
C THR A 978 -14.76 13.23 32.57
N ALA A 979 -14.11 12.46 31.69
CA ALA A 979 -13.38 12.99 30.52
C ALA A 979 -14.29 13.90 29.66
N TYR A 980 -15.48 13.42 29.29
CA TYR A 980 -16.49 14.20 28.55
C TYR A 980 -16.93 15.50 29.27
N ARG A 981 -16.84 15.56 30.60
CA ARG A 981 -17.10 16.80 31.36
C ARG A 981 -15.89 17.72 31.39
N MET A 982 -14.66 17.19 31.42
CA MET A 982 -13.43 17.97 31.41
C MET A 982 -13.31 18.78 30.13
N GLU A 983 -13.50 18.15 28.97
CA GLU A 983 -13.51 18.84 27.67
C GLU A 983 -14.57 19.95 27.62
N ARG A 984 -15.81 19.63 28.04
CA ARG A 984 -16.93 20.59 28.07
C ARG A 984 -16.81 21.72 29.10
N THR A 985 -15.92 21.63 30.08
CA THR A 985 -15.75 22.65 31.14
C THR A 985 -14.56 23.57 30.84
N SER A 986 -13.72 23.22 29.86
CA SER A 986 -12.42 23.88 29.64
C SER A 986 -11.95 23.69 28.20
N ARG A 987 -12.75 24.19 27.26
CA ARG A 987 -12.38 24.32 25.84
C ARG A 987 -11.57 25.62 25.65
N PRO A 988 -10.38 25.59 25.03
CA PRO A 988 -9.67 26.80 24.64
C PRO A 988 -10.39 27.49 23.47
N GLU A 989 -10.03 28.74 23.20
CA GLU A 989 -10.41 29.44 21.97
C GLU A 989 -9.56 28.91 20.80
N GLY A 990 -10.09 28.93 19.57
CA GLY A 990 -9.42 28.37 18.40
C GLY A 990 -9.47 26.83 18.29
N ALA A 991 -8.44 26.25 17.64
CA ALA A 991 -8.30 24.82 17.41
C ALA A 991 -8.04 24.05 18.72
N ALA A 992 -8.67 22.88 18.89
CA ALA A 992 -8.59 22.12 20.14
C ALA A 992 -8.62 20.60 19.89
N VAL A 993 -7.58 19.89 20.32
CA VAL A 993 -7.50 18.42 20.19
C VAL A 993 -8.36 17.75 21.26
N THR A 994 -9.31 16.91 20.84
CA THR A 994 -10.13 16.07 21.72
C THR A 994 -9.38 14.79 22.13
N GLU A 995 -9.35 14.51 23.43
CA GLU A 995 -8.72 13.31 24.01
C GLU A 995 -9.74 12.23 24.38
N PHE A 996 -11.03 12.59 24.41
CA PHE A 996 -12.13 11.66 24.70
C PHE A 996 -12.23 10.49 23.71
N ASP A 997 -12.00 10.69 22.42
CA ASP A 997 -12.05 9.60 21.41
C ASP A 997 -11.04 8.49 21.73
N ARG A 998 -9.77 8.86 21.94
CA ARG A 998 -8.70 7.93 22.31
C ARG A 998 -9.05 7.15 23.59
N LEU A 999 -9.53 7.85 24.64
CA LEU A 999 -10.01 7.19 25.87
C LEU A 999 -11.23 6.29 25.64
N PHE A 1000 -12.13 6.68 24.74
CA PHE A 1000 -13.34 5.92 24.40
C PHE A 1000 -12.99 4.61 23.68
N ARG A 1001 -12.12 4.65 22.66
CA ARG A 1001 -11.62 3.46 21.94
C ARG A 1001 -10.92 2.48 22.90
N GLN A 1002 -10.03 2.98 23.77
CA GLN A 1002 -9.35 2.18 24.80
C GLN A 1002 -10.36 1.55 25.78
N ALA A 1003 -11.30 2.33 26.32
CA ALA A 1003 -12.29 1.85 27.27
C ALA A 1003 -13.24 0.80 26.68
N LEU A 1004 -13.62 0.94 25.41
CA LEU A 1004 -14.41 -0.05 24.68
C LEU A 1004 -13.58 -1.33 24.51
N ARG A 1005 -12.36 -1.22 23.96
CA ARG A 1005 -11.43 -2.34 23.76
C ARG A 1005 -11.22 -3.14 25.04
N HIS A 1006 -10.80 -2.51 26.13
CA HIS A 1006 -10.52 -3.22 27.39
C HIS A 1006 -11.79 -3.76 28.07
N SER A 1007 -12.97 -3.17 27.82
CA SER A 1007 -14.25 -3.74 28.26
C SER A 1007 -14.63 -5.01 27.48
N LEU A 1008 -14.39 -5.03 26.17
CA LEU A 1008 -14.58 -6.21 25.32
C LEU A 1008 -13.57 -7.31 25.65
N GLU A 1009 -12.28 -6.98 25.76
CA GLU A 1009 -11.22 -7.91 26.19
C GLU A 1009 -11.54 -8.56 27.54
N ALA A 1010 -12.00 -7.77 28.53
CA ALA A 1010 -12.38 -8.30 29.84
C ALA A 1010 -13.57 -9.29 29.77
N VAL A 1011 -14.56 -9.03 28.90
CA VAL A 1011 -15.69 -9.96 28.69
C VAL A 1011 -15.26 -11.21 27.92
N CYS A 1012 -14.47 -11.08 26.85
CA CYS A 1012 -13.91 -12.20 26.10
C CYS A 1012 -13.04 -13.09 26.99
N HIS A 1013 -12.23 -12.51 27.88
CA HIS A 1013 -11.45 -13.24 28.86
C HIS A 1013 -12.36 -13.94 29.89
N ALA A 1014 -13.33 -13.23 30.48
CA ALA A 1014 -14.31 -13.82 31.40
C ALA A 1014 -15.12 -14.97 30.78
N ALA A 1015 -15.39 -14.92 29.46
CA ALA A 1015 -16.08 -15.97 28.73
C ALA A 1015 -15.33 -17.31 28.69
N HIS A 1016 -14.02 -17.35 28.99
CA HIS A 1016 -13.27 -18.60 29.15
C HIS A 1016 -13.60 -19.33 30.45
N ALA A 1017 -14.10 -18.63 31.46
CA ALA A 1017 -14.53 -19.19 32.74
C ALA A 1017 -16.03 -19.53 32.79
N TRP A 1018 -16.80 -19.26 31.72
CA TRP A 1018 -18.24 -19.56 31.70
C TRP A 1018 -18.49 -21.08 31.75
N PRO A 1019 -19.50 -21.55 32.52
CA PRO A 1019 -19.80 -22.96 32.64
C PRO A 1019 -20.32 -23.50 31.30
N ARG A 1020 -19.57 -24.44 30.70
CA ARG A 1020 -20.02 -25.16 29.49
C ARG A 1020 -21.37 -25.82 29.78
N GLN A 1021 -22.41 -25.35 29.11
CA GLN A 1021 -23.77 -25.85 29.32
C GLN A 1021 -23.80 -27.33 28.92
N PRO A 1022 -24.24 -28.25 29.80
CA PRO A 1022 -24.28 -29.67 29.47
C PRO A 1022 -25.32 -29.90 28.38
N ASP A 1023 -24.99 -30.68 27.34
CA ASP A 1023 -25.89 -31.04 26.25
C ASP A 1023 -27.08 -31.86 26.79
N THR A 1024 -28.12 -31.14 27.20
CA THR A 1024 -29.38 -31.68 27.70
C THR A 1024 -30.37 -31.88 26.56
N SER A 1025 -29.90 -32.40 25.43
CA SER A 1025 -30.73 -33.09 24.44
C SER A 1025 -31.69 -34.06 25.18
N PRO A 1026 -33.01 -33.78 25.19
CA PRO A 1026 -33.93 -34.51 26.06
C PRO A 1026 -34.07 -35.95 25.57
N ARG A 1027 -33.58 -36.91 26.37
CA ARG A 1027 -33.74 -38.33 26.07
C ARG A 1027 -35.22 -38.68 26.07
N ARG A 1028 -35.76 -38.94 24.86
CA ARG A 1028 -37.01 -39.68 24.68
C ARG A 1028 -36.79 -41.14 25.10
N ASP A 1029 -36.82 -41.38 26.41
CA ASP A 1029 -36.94 -42.72 26.97
C ASP A 1029 -38.34 -43.25 26.63
N LEU A 1030 -38.46 -43.93 25.48
CA LEU A 1030 -39.66 -44.63 25.05
C LEU A 1030 -39.99 -45.75 26.05
N PRO A 1031 -41.15 -45.72 26.73
CA PRO A 1031 -41.49 -46.74 27.73
C PRO A 1031 -41.58 -48.14 27.12
N GLY A 1032 -40.78 -49.08 27.62
CA GLY A 1032 -40.95 -50.52 27.35
C GLY A 1032 -39.72 -51.29 26.86
N THR A 1033 -38.60 -50.63 26.51
CA THR A 1033 -37.38 -51.37 26.11
C THR A 1033 -36.51 -51.78 27.30
N PRO A 1034 -36.14 -53.07 27.45
CA PRO A 1034 -35.33 -53.53 28.57
C PRO A 1034 -33.85 -53.11 28.44
N PRO A 1035 -33.14 -52.83 29.54
CA PRO A 1035 -31.77 -52.32 29.49
C PRO A 1035 -30.79 -53.36 28.92
N ARG A 1036 -30.22 -53.06 27.74
CA ARG A 1036 -29.16 -53.87 27.12
C ARG A 1036 -27.92 -53.90 28.02
N LYS A 1037 -27.61 -55.07 28.60
CA LYS A 1037 -26.37 -55.30 29.37
C LYS A 1037 -25.13 -54.91 28.53
N ARG A 1038 -24.22 -54.13 29.13
CA ARG A 1038 -22.91 -53.78 28.55
C ARG A 1038 -22.17 -55.06 28.11
N ARG A 1039 -21.92 -55.23 26.80
CA ARG A 1039 -20.85 -56.12 26.32
C ARG A 1039 -19.50 -55.46 26.64
N ALA A 1040 -18.54 -56.27 27.10
CA ALA A 1040 -17.17 -55.80 27.29
C ALA A 1040 -16.55 -55.36 25.96
N ARG A 1041 -15.77 -54.28 25.96
CA ARG A 1041 -15.01 -53.85 24.79
C ARG A 1041 -13.88 -54.86 24.53
N ARG A 1042 -13.80 -55.40 23.31
CA ARG A 1042 -12.55 -56.00 22.81
C ARG A 1042 -11.57 -54.87 22.50
N HIS A 1043 -10.28 -55.10 22.77
CA HIS A 1043 -9.23 -54.23 22.25
C HIS A 1043 -9.21 -54.32 20.72
N ALA A 1044 -9.15 -53.17 20.07
CA ALA A 1044 -8.89 -53.02 18.65
C ALA A 1044 -7.74 -52.01 18.49
N VAL A 1045 -6.87 -52.23 17.51
CA VAL A 1045 -5.63 -51.47 17.33
C VAL A 1045 -5.93 -50.00 16.97
N ARG A 1046 -5.14 -49.06 17.49
CA ARG A 1046 -5.13 -47.66 17.03
C ARG A 1046 -4.72 -47.63 15.55
N ARG A 1047 -5.69 -47.43 14.65
CA ARG A 1047 -5.43 -46.65 13.44
C ARG A 1047 -5.51 -45.17 13.81
N SER A 1048 -4.65 -44.34 13.23
CA SER A 1048 -4.80 -42.89 13.27
C SER A 1048 -6.16 -42.50 12.67
N ARG A 1049 -6.86 -41.59 13.34
CA ARG A 1049 -7.99 -40.88 12.76
C ARG A 1049 -7.52 -39.47 12.43
N ARG A 1050 -7.86 -38.97 11.25
CA ARG A 1050 -7.85 -37.53 10.96
C ARG A 1050 -8.70 -36.81 12.03
N PRO A 1051 -8.37 -35.58 12.43
CA PRO A 1051 -9.23 -34.78 13.29
C PRO A 1051 -10.59 -34.58 12.60
N ASP A 1052 -11.66 -34.96 13.30
CA ASP A 1052 -13.04 -34.88 12.81
C ASP A 1052 -13.54 -33.45 13.07
N GLN A 1053 -13.65 -32.62 12.02
CA GLN A 1053 -14.05 -31.19 12.10
C GLN A 1053 -15.54 -31.05 12.49
N ARG A 1054 -15.83 -31.33 13.76
CA ARG A 1054 -17.15 -31.15 14.37
C ARG A 1054 -17.01 -30.30 15.62
N THR A 1055 -17.12 -28.98 15.42
CA THR A 1055 -17.28 -28.00 16.49
C THR A 1055 -18.38 -28.45 17.45
N SER A 1056 -18.05 -28.50 18.75
CA SER A 1056 -19.03 -28.90 19.77
C SER A 1056 -20.13 -27.84 19.85
N ARG A 1057 -21.39 -28.26 19.92
CA ARG A 1057 -22.53 -27.33 20.09
C ARG A 1057 -22.37 -26.40 21.29
N SER A 1058 -21.78 -26.91 22.38
CA SER A 1058 -21.44 -26.13 23.59
C SER A 1058 -20.37 -25.05 23.39
N GLY A 1059 -19.70 -25.02 22.22
CA GLY A 1059 -18.90 -23.88 21.76
C GLY A 1059 -19.81 -22.82 21.16
N LEU A 1060 -20.55 -23.19 20.11
CA LEU A 1060 -21.49 -22.31 19.41
C LEU A 1060 -22.47 -21.56 20.35
N ASP A 1061 -22.98 -22.22 21.39
CA ASP A 1061 -23.85 -21.57 22.40
C ASP A 1061 -23.10 -20.54 23.28
N ARG A 1062 -21.82 -20.80 23.61
CA ARG A 1062 -20.95 -19.85 24.32
C ARG A 1062 -20.60 -18.67 23.42
N ASP A 1063 -20.25 -18.94 22.18
CA ASP A 1063 -19.76 -17.95 21.23
C ASP A 1063 -20.92 -17.02 20.81
N ARG A 1064 -22.14 -17.57 20.66
CA ARG A 1064 -23.39 -16.79 20.57
C ARG A 1064 -23.64 -15.93 21.81
N GLY A 1065 -23.54 -16.50 23.02
CA GLY A 1065 -23.71 -15.74 24.26
C GLY A 1065 -22.69 -14.62 24.43
N LEU A 1066 -21.47 -14.80 23.89
CA LEU A 1066 -20.45 -13.77 23.82
C LEU A 1066 -20.85 -12.66 22.85
N LEU A 1067 -21.29 -12.99 21.63
CA LEU A 1067 -21.79 -12.02 20.65
C LEU A 1067 -22.99 -11.20 21.19
N GLU A 1068 -23.92 -11.84 21.89
CA GLU A 1068 -25.08 -11.16 22.50
C GLU A 1068 -24.67 -10.17 23.61
N ILE A 1069 -23.57 -10.39 24.34
CA ILE A 1069 -23.03 -9.45 25.33
C ILE A 1069 -22.12 -8.39 24.68
N VAL A 1070 -21.35 -8.75 23.65
CA VAL A 1070 -20.54 -7.81 22.86
C VAL A 1070 -21.43 -6.76 22.19
N GLY A 1071 -22.53 -7.16 21.56
CA GLY A 1071 -23.52 -6.23 20.99
C GLY A 1071 -24.10 -5.29 22.05
N GLN A 1072 -24.54 -5.83 23.19
CA GLN A 1072 -25.03 -5.02 24.32
C GLN A 1072 -23.98 -4.05 24.90
N LEU A 1073 -22.68 -4.35 24.79
CA LEU A 1073 -21.63 -3.39 25.14
C LEU A 1073 -21.49 -2.31 24.06
N VAL A 1074 -21.41 -2.68 22.79
CA VAL A 1074 -21.32 -1.73 21.66
C VAL A 1074 -22.49 -0.74 21.69
N ASP A 1075 -23.74 -1.20 21.84
CA ASP A 1075 -24.94 -0.35 21.99
C ASP A 1075 -24.79 0.69 23.12
N ARG A 1076 -24.18 0.29 24.23
CA ARG A 1076 -24.02 1.15 25.42
C ARG A 1076 -22.87 2.14 25.28
N PHE A 1077 -21.85 1.81 24.50
CA PHE A 1077 -20.75 2.70 24.14
C PHE A 1077 -21.13 3.63 22.96
N GLN A 1078 -22.03 3.23 22.06
CA GLN A 1078 -22.54 4.07 20.98
C GLN A 1078 -23.23 5.34 21.51
N ILE A 1079 -23.94 5.27 22.64
CA ILE A 1079 -24.67 6.41 23.24
C ILE A 1079 -23.74 7.59 23.62
N PRO A 1080 -22.65 7.40 24.40
CA PRO A 1080 -21.70 8.50 24.66
C PRO A 1080 -20.90 8.90 23.42
N TRP A 1081 -20.59 7.99 22.48
CA TRP A 1081 -19.95 8.33 21.21
C TRP A 1081 -20.77 9.32 20.39
N LEU A 1082 -22.02 8.99 20.07
CA LEU A 1082 -22.91 9.86 19.30
C LEU A 1082 -23.17 11.22 19.97
N ARG A 1083 -23.08 11.30 21.30
CA ARG A 1083 -23.21 12.56 22.10
C ARG A 1083 -21.94 13.40 22.15
N HIS A 1084 -20.81 12.86 21.70
CA HIS A 1084 -19.56 13.56 21.46
C HIS A 1084 -19.50 13.97 19.99
N SER A 1085 -19.54 13.00 19.07
CA SER A 1085 -19.38 13.23 17.63
C SER A 1085 -20.38 14.25 17.04
N SER A 1086 -21.64 14.27 17.51
CA SER A 1086 -22.64 15.29 17.08
C SER A 1086 -22.38 16.73 17.57
N ARG A 1087 -21.21 16.99 18.19
CA ARG A 1087 -20.80 18.29 18.75
C ARG A 1087 -19.29 18.55 18.66
N THR A 1088 -18.51 17.58 18.20
CA THR A 1088 -17.10 17.75 17.85
C THR A 1088 -17.10 18.33 16.45
N ARG A 1089 -16.60 19.56 16.27
CA ARG A 1089 -16.41 20.10 14.91
C ARG A 1089 -15.31 19.29 14.23
N LEU A 1090 -15.66 18.58 13.17
CA LEU A 1090 -14.81 17.70 12.39
C LEU A 1090 -14.22 18.41 11.16
N ALA A 1091 -14.89 19.43 10.63
CA ALA A 1091 -14.40 20.24 9.53
C ALA A 1091 -14.34 21.75 9.89
N ALA A 1092 -13.41 22.48 9.27
CA ALA A 1092 -13.41 23.95 9.30
C ALA A 1092 -14.72 24.53 8.73
N ALA A 1093 -15.31 23.85 7.74
CA ALA A 1093 -16.63 24.18 7.17
C ALA A 1093 -17.78 24.18 8.21
N GLU A 1094 -17.67 23.54 9.37
CA GLU A 1094 -18.66 23.65 10.46
C GLU A 1094 -18.61 25.00 11.22
N ALA A 1095 -17.63 25.86 10.92
CA ALA A 1095 -17.72 27.27 11.27
C ALA A 1095 -18.80 27.99 10.43
N ILE A 1096 -19.09 27.48 9.23
CA ILE A 1096 -19.99 28.03 8.21
C ILE A 1096 -21.40 27.37 8.30
N GLU A 1097 -21.60 26.33 9.11
CA GLU A 1097 -22.92 25.69 9.36
C GLU A 1097 -24.04 26.69 9.75
N PRO A 1098 -23.81 27.75 10.55
CA PRO A 1098 -24.86 28.71 10.90
C PRO A 1098 -25.37 29.42 9.64
N ALA A 1099 -26.68 29.34 9.37
CA ALA A 1099 -27.29 29.78 8.11
C ALA A 1099 -27.05 31.25 7.73
N GLU A 1100 -26.74 32.12 8.71
CA GLU A 1100 -26.30 33.50 8.47
C GLU A 1100 -24.91 33.50 7.79
N ILE A 1101 -23.92 32.85 8.41
CA ILE A 1101 -22.55 32.70 7.88
C ILE A 1101 -22.53 31.89 6.58
N TRP A 1102 -23.43 30.92 6.41
CA TRP A 1102 -23.60 30.22 5.14
C TRP A 1102 -24.10 31.16 4.03
N SER A 1103 -25.04 32.07 4.32
CA SER A 1103 -25.46 33.08 3.34
C SER A 1103 -24.29 34.01 3.00
N ASP A 1104 -23.59 34.54 4.01
CA ASP A 1104 -22.45 35.43 3.82
C ASP A 1104 -21.35 34.78 2.93
N VAL A 1105 -21.08 33.48 3.13
CA VAL A 1105 -20.13 32.71 2.32
C VAL A 1105 -20.70 32.36 0.94
N GLN A 1106 -21.99 32.07 0.79
CA GLN A 1106 -22.59 31.88 -0.54
C GLN A 1106 -22.52 33.16 -1.38
N ASP A 1107 -22.83 34.31 -0.79
CA ASP A 1107 -22.77 35.61 -1.45
C ASP A 1107 -21.31 35.99 -1.79
N PHE A 1108 -20.36 35.74 -0.89
CA PHE A 1108 -18.92 35.93 -1.13
C PHE A 1108 -18.38 35.03 -2.26
N VAL A 1109 -18.73 33.72 -2.26
CA VAL A 1109 -18.30 32.78 -3.31
C VAL A 1109 -18.96 33.12 -4.65
N ALA A 1110 -20.20 33.63 -4.66
CA ALA A 1110 -20.89 34.07 -5.87
C ALA A 1110 -20.33 35.38 -6.45
N ALA A 1111 -19.72 36.24 -5.62
CA ALA A 1111 -19.08 37.49 -6.06
C ALA A 1111 -17.61 37.28 -6.49
N TYR A 1112 -16.80 36.61 -5.67
CA TYR A 1112 -15.33 36.58 -5.82
C TYR A 1112 -14.75 35.19 -6.10
N GLY A 1113 -15.60 34.14 -6.12
CA GLY A 1113 -15.15 32.76 -6.21
C GLY A 1113 -14.50 32.38 -7.56
N SER A 1114 -14.77 33.12 -8.63
CA SER A 1114 -14.11 32.98 -9.93
C SER A 1114 -12.61 33.28 -9.89
N GLU A 1115 -12.20 34.21 -9.03
CA GLU A 1115 -10.80 34.64 -8.87
C GLU A 1115 -10.08 33.75 -7.85
N LEU A 1116 -10.74 33.47 -6.72
CA LEU A 1116 -10.15 32.73 -5.59
C LEU A 1116 -10.08 31.22 -5.78
N PHE A 1117 -10.98 30.61 -6.55
CA PHE A 1117 -11.04 29.15 -6.75
C PHE A 1117 -10.60 28.70 -8.15
N ALA A 1118 -9.83 29.54 -8.85
CA ALA A 1118 -9.15 29.17 -10.09
C ALA A 1118 -8.05 28.13 -9.83
N ALA A 1119 -7.91 27.13 -10.70
CA ALA A 1119 -6.96 26.02 -10.52
C ALA A 1119 -5.49 26.45 -10.24
N PRO A 1120 -4.92 27.50 -10.87
CA PRO A 1120 -3.56 27.97 -10.55
C PRO A 1120 -3.38 28.52 -9.13
N LYS A 1121 -4.43 29.12 -8.54
CA LYS A 1121 -4.40 29.67 -7.17
C LYS A 1121 -4.71 28.60 -6.10
N LEU A 1122 -5.11 27.40 -6.52
CA LEU A 1122 -5.36 26.23 -5.67
C LEU A 1122 -4.22 25.19 -5.72
N THR A 1123 -3.01 25.56 -6.17
CA THR A 1123 -1.82 24.70 -6.04
C THR A 1123 -1.44 24.51 -4.57
N LEU A 1124 -0.80 23.37 -4.27
CA LEU A 1124 -0.42 23.02 -2.90
C LEU A 1124 0.52 24.06 -2.26
N GLY A 1125 1.38 24.70 -3.07
CA GLY A 1125 2.23 25.82 -2.65
C GLY A 1125 1.41 27.02 -2.17
N HIS A 1126 0.57 27.60 -3.04
CA HIS A 1126 -0.29 28.74 -2.67
C HIS A 1126 -1.15 28.46 -1.43
N VAL A 1127 -1.80 27.29 -1.39
CA VAL A 1127 -2.65 26.91 -0.24
C VAL A 1127 -1.84 26.80 1.06
N ARG A 1128 -0.57 26.36 1.02
CA ARG A 1128 0.33 26.38 2.19
C ARG A 1128 0.72 27.81 2.56
N THR A 1129 1.16 28.65 1.62
CA THR A 1129 1.57 30.03 1.92
C THR A 1129 0.44 30.82 2.58
N ILE A 1130 -0.80 30.67 2.11
CA ILE A 1130 -2.00 31.28 2.71
C ILE A 1130 -2.26 30.75 4.14
N LEU A 1131 -2.02 29.46 4.41
CA LEU A 1131 -2.18 28.88 5.75
C LEU A 1131 -1.11 29.36 6.75
N HIS A 1132 0.11 29.64 6.28
CA HIS A 1132 1.25 30.02 7.13
C HIS A 1132 1.37 31.55 7.32
N GLN A 1133 1.20 32.34 6.26
CA GLN A 1133 1.26 33.81 6.32
C GLN A 1133 -0.11 34.46 6.59
N GLY A 1134 -1.20 33.72 6.43
CA GLY A 1134 -2.57 34.16 6.69
C GLY A 1134 -3.23 34.85 5.48
N THR A 1135 -4.44 35.36 5.71
CA THR A 1135 -5.21 36.10 4.70
C THR A 1135 -4.57 37.39 4.27
N ASP A 1136 -3.84 38.05 5.17
CA ASP A 1136 -3.35 39.41 4.97
C ASP A 1136 -2.28 39.42 3.85
N TRP A 1137 -1.38 38.42 3.85
CA TRP A 1137 -0.43 38.18 2.76
C TRP A 1137 -1.13 37.88 1.42
N LEU A 1138 -2.24 37.12 1.43
CA LEU A 1138 -2.99 36.82 0.20
C LEU A 1138 -3.57 38.10 -0.43
N LEU A 1139 -4.02 39.06 0.38
CA LEU A 1139 -4.51 40.34 -0.13
C LEU A 1139 -3.37 41.19 -0.69
N GLU A 1140 -2.26 41.33 0.05
CA GLU A 1140 -1.05 42.05 -0.43
C GLU A 1140 -0.49 41.43 -1.73
N HIS A 1141 -0.57 40.10 -1.88
CA HIS A 1141 -0.17 39.39 -3.11
C HIS A 1141 -1.13 39.64 -4.28
N LEU A 1142 -2.45 39.60 -4.04
CA LEU A 1142 -3.46 39.89 -5.07
C LEU A 1142 -3.40 41.35 -5.55
N GLU A 1143 -3.18 42.31 -4.63
CA GLU A 1143 -2.90 43.71 -4.97
C GLU A 1143 -1.66 43.82 -5.89
N THR A 1144 -0.60 43.05 -5.58
CA THR A 1144 0.64 43.05 -6.38
C THR A 1144 0.45 42.41 -7.76
N GLU A 1145 -0.28 41.30 -7.88
CA GLU A 1145 -0.58 40.67 -9.18
C GLU A 1145 -1.32 41.63 -10.14
N VAL A 1146 -2.26 42.43 -9.62
CA VAL A 1146 -3.04 43.41 -10.41
C VAL A 1146 -2.20 44.64 -10.80
N ASP A 1147 -1.24 45.05 -9.96
CA ASP A 1147 -0.27 46.10 -10.31
C ASP A 1147 0.76 45.64 -11.37
N GLU A 1148 0.99 44.33 -11.52
CA GLU A 1148 1.94 43.76 -12.50
C GLU A 1148 1.31 43.34 -13.85
N ASP A 1149 0.10 42.76 -13.89
CA ASP A 1149 -0.63 42.51 -15.15
C ASP A 1149 -1.87 43.44 -15.33
N PRO A 1150 -1.78 44.49 -16.17
CA PRO A 1150 -2.89 45.42 -16.41
C PRO A 1150 -4.04 44.83 -17.27
N LEU A 1151 -4.08 43.52 -17.49
CA LEU A 1151 -5.23 42.77 -18.03
C LEU A 1151 -5.91 41.88 -16.97
N ALA A 1152 -5.40 41.80 -15.74
CA ALA A 1152 -5.99 41.06 -14.63
C ALA A 1152 -7.15 41.85 -13.98
N GLU A 1153 -8.36 41.70 -14.51
CA GLU A 1153 -9.58 42.17 -13.83
C GLU A 1153 -9.83 41.32 -12.56
N SER A 1154 -9.70 41.93 -11.37
CA SER A 1154 -10.05 41.31 -10.07
C SER A 1154 -11.09 42.16 -9.34
N GLN A 1155 -12.33 41.66 -9.27
CA GLN A 1155 -13.39 42.33 -8.54
C GLN A 1155 -13.11 42.35 -7.03
N LEU A 1156 -12.39 41.35 -6.50
CA LEU A 1156 -12.02 41.32 -5.08
C LEU A 1156 -11.07 42.48 -4.71
N VAL A 1157 -10.09 42.79 -5.55
CA VAL A 1157 -9.16 43.92 -5.32
C VAL A 1157 -9.85 45.27 -5.52
N ASP A 1158 -10.78 45.38 -6.47
CA ASP A 1158 -11.57 46.60 -6.69
C ASP A 1158 -12.58 46.92 -5.56
N ASP A 1159 -13.02 45.92 -4.79
CA ASP A 1159 -14.03 46.05 -3.70
C ASP A 1159 -13.40 46.21 -2.27
N LEU A 1160 -12.07 46.27 -2.12
CA LEU A 1160 -11.33 46.35 -0.83
C LEU A 1160 -11.07 47.78 -0.29
#